data_AF-A0A9D3M5L0-F1
#
_entry.id   AF-A0A9D3M5L0-F1
#
_cell.length_a   1.000
_cell.length_b   1.000
_cell.length_c   1.000
_cell.angle_alpha   90.00
_cell.angle_beta   90.00
_cell.angle_gamma   90.00
#
_symmetry.space_group_name_H-M   'P 1'
#
loop_
_entity.id
_entity.type
_entity.pdbx_description
1 polymer ?
#
loop_
_entity_poly.entity_id
_entity_poly.type
_entity_poly.pdbx_seq_one_letter_code
_entity_poly.pdbx_strand_id
1 'polypeptide(L)'
;MMLSEFFELVQFLFVVTFTTFLFNCVEYDILFANRAVNHTTHSQNPLDRNKVTLPDAILPGQQCTERIQENSWIIFLLIMAATFWVYRLIKVFCNVLSYWEIRQFYIKALKIRMDELCNFTWQEVQGRLISLQREQQMCIHKKELTELDIYHRILRFKNYMVAMVNKSLLPVQLQLPLLGDVVFLTQGLKYNFELILFWGPGSLFQNKWNLHPKYKRAGNRLELAQQLSRVILLMGVANLLLCPFILVWQVLYAFFSYTEVIRREPGSLGARRWSLYGRLYLRHFNELDHELHGRLGRGYKPVSKYMNSFTSPLLAVLAKNVAFFSGSVLAVLIALTVYDEDVLTVQHILTAITVLGVVITITRSFIPDEHMVWCPEQLLQCVLAHIHYMPDHWKGNANKSETRDEMAQLFQYKAVFILEELLSPIVTPFILIFLLRNKSLEIIDFFRNFTVEVLGVGDICSFAQMDIRRHGNPQWMSEGQTEASVYQQAENGKTELSLMHFTIKNPRWQPPQESSVFISHLKEKVQQDAVGGPSAQLLLSEAPLCTSLLSSESATAGPDNLLASVLAHPVLTSSGLPGRDRRFVPPSTAASAAASVLASLDRTAVDSMYVSDLRIRSQTSSTLHSEFASAEMSLHAIYMHEVHQQSSQPQRSSGQWQAPVPMRDLSSHAGQRLAGAQLHPVHTGSISVPTPLRGWTEEEEEEEEEEEINSGSPPRQNVGSSG
;
A
#
# COMPACT_ATOMS: atom_id res chain seq x y z
N MET A 1 10.69 14.67 8.78
CA MET A 1 11.44 14.50 10.05
C MET A 1 11.19 15.67 11.01
N MET A 2 12.17 16.43 11.52
CA MET A 2 11.95 17.37 12.66
C MET A 2 10.78 18.37 12.48
N LEU A 3 10.64 18.94 11.28
CA LEU A 3 9.56 19.88 11.00
C LEU A 3 8.18 19.18 11.01
N SER A 4 8.14 17.93 10.56
CA SER A 4 6.91 17.14 10.56
C SER A 4 6.48 16.77 11.97
N GLU A 5 7.37 16.16 12.78
CA GLU A 5 7.08 15.85 14.20
C GLU A 5 6.60 17.10 14.98
N PHE A 6 7.19 18.27 14.67
CA PHE A 6 6.73 19.54 15.22
C PHE A 6 5.30 19.91 14.77
N PHE A 7 5.01 19.81 13.47
CA PHE A 7 3.67 20.09 12.97
C PHE A 7 2.63 19.10 13.47
N GLU A 8 2.97 17.84 13.68
CA GLU A 8 2.04 16.88 14.27
C GLU A 8 1.68 17.24 15.73
N LEU A 9 2.63 17.78 16.51
CA LEU A 9 2.36 18.31 17.85
C LEU A 9 1.44 19.53 17.79
N VAL A 10 1.65 20.40 16.81
CA VAL A 10 0.82 21.60 16.57
C VAL A 10 -0.58 21.20 16.11
N GLN A 11 -0.71 20.21 15.22
CA GLN A 11 -1.99 19.69 14.75
C GLN A 11 -2.80 19.12 15.93
N PHE A 12 -2.18 18.31 16.80
CA PHE A 12 -2.86 17.80 18.00
C PHE A 12 -3.38 18.94 18.89
N LEU A 13 -2.52 19.93 19.17
CA LEU A 13 -2.88 21.09 19.98
C LEU A 13 -4.02 21.90 19.33
N PHE A 14 -3.95 22.10 18.02
CA PHE A 14 -4.95 22.81 17.24
C PHE A 14 -6.31 22.09 17.31
N VAL A 15 -6.36 20.78 17.05
CA VAL A 15 -7.61 20.00 17.08
C VAL A 15 -8.26 20.07 18.45
N VAL A 16 -7.50 19.86 19.54
CA VAL A 16 -8.03 19.90 20.92
C VAL A 16 -8.51 21.30 21.28
N THR A 17 -7.71 22.33 21.01
CA THR A 17 -8.03 23.72 21.37
C THR A 17 -9.21 24.25 20.56
N PHE A 18 -9.21 24.02 19.24
CA PHE A 18 -10.26 24.48 18.34
C PHE A 18 -11.60 23.78 18.63
N THR A 19 -11.58 22.48 18.89
CA THR A 19 -12.79 21.74 19.29
C THR A 19 -13.34 22.29 20.60
N THR A 20 -12.48 22.48 21.61
CA THR A 20 -12.90 23.05 22.91
C THR A 20 -13.47 24.46 22.75
N PHE A 21 -12.88 25.28 21.87
CA PHE A 21 -13.37 26.60 21.53
C PHE A 21 -14.76 26.55 20.88
N LEU A 22 -14.98 25.69 19.89
CA LEU A 22 -16.28 25.54 19.21
C LEU A 22 -17.38 25.10 20.19
N PHE A 23 -17.09 24.15 21.09
CA PHE A 23 -18.10 23.67 22.05
C PHE A 23 -18.45 24.67 23.15
N ASN A 24 -17.52 25.52 23.59
CA ASN A 24 -17.72 26.34 24.80
C ASN A 24 -17.77 27.84 24.53
N CYS A 25 -16.98 28.37 23.58
CA CYS A 25 -16.85 29.80 23.36
C CYS A 25 -17.78 30.37 22.29
N VAL A 26 -18.47 29.53 21.50
CA VAL A 26 -19.36 29.99 20.42
C VAL A 26 -20.83 29.95 20.87
N GLU A 27 -21.53 31.08 20.77
CA GLU A 27 -22.97 31.17 21.01
C GLU A 27 -23.74 30.96 19.70
N TYR A 28 -24.12 29.70 19.47
CA TYR A 28 -24.81 29.30 18.24
C TYR A 28 -26.19 29.95 18.05
N ASP A 29 -26.86 30.36 19.13
CA ASP A 29 -28.16 31.06 19.04
C ASP A 29 -28.04 32.45 18.39
N ILE A 30 -26.92 33.14 18.63
CA ILE A 30 -26.61 34.41 17.97
C ILE A 30 -26.16 34.15 16.53
N LEU A 31 -25.27 33.16 16.33
CA LEU A 31 -24.74 32.81 15.01
C LEU A 31 -25.85 32.38 14.02
N PHE A 32 -26.84 31.62 14.49
CA PHE A 32 -27.98 31.17 13.69
C PHE A 32 -29.13 32.18 13.64
N ALA A 33 -28.94 33.39 14.20
CA ALA A 33 -29.93 34.45 14.26
C ALA A 33 -31.25 34.07 14.97
N ASN A 34 -31.20 33.08 15.87
CA ASN A 34 -32.32 32.77 16.77
C ASN A 34 -32.53 33.89 17.81
N ARG A 35 -31.46 34.63 18.13
CA ARG A 35 -31.46 35.77 19.04
C ARG A 35 -30.90 37.01 18.35
N ALA A 36 -31.66 38.11 18.36
CA ALA A 36 -31.22 39.38 17.80
C ALA A 36 -30.17 40.06 18.71
N VAL A 37 -29.10 40.56 18.10
CA VAL A 37 -28.06 41.36 18.77
C VAL A 37 -28.40 42.84 18.61
N ASN A 38 -28.56 43.54 19.73
CA ASN A 38 -28.81 44.98 19.71
C ASN A 38 -27.48 45.73 19.73
N HIS A 39 -26.94 46.07 18.55
CA HIS A 39 -25.79 46.96 18.48
C HIS A 39 -26.20 48.39 18.90
N THR A 40 -25.67 48.87 20.02
CA THR A 40 -25.93 50.23 20.55
C THR A 40 -24.96 51.29 20.03
N THR A 41 -24.23 51.03 18.93
CA THR A 41 -23.22 51.96 18.39
C THR A 41 -23.78 52.86 17.27
N HIS A 42 -23.40 54.15 17.34
CA HIS A 42 -23.71 55.22 16.40
C HIS A 42 -23.11 54.98 14.99
N SER A 43 -23.73 54.15 14.16
CA SER A 43 -23.48 54.16 12.70
C SER A 43 -24.70 54.72 11.95
N GLN A 44 -24.45 55.52 10.92
CA GLN A 44 -25.44 56.40 10.27
C GLN A 44 -26.34 55.72 9.23
N ASN A 45 -26.33 54.38 9.11
CA ASN A 45 -27.16 53.65 8.13
C ASN A 45 -28.11 52.64 8.81
N PRO A 46 -29.44 52.76 8.64
CA PRO A 46 -30.42 51.90 9.30
C PRO A 46 -30.50 50.46 8.76
N LEU A 47 -29.88 50.14 7.62
CA LEU A 47 -29.84 48.76 7.08
C LEU A 47 -28.74 47.86 7.68
N ASP A 48 -27.67 48.42 8.24
CA ASP A 48 -26.54 47.64 8.77
C ASP A 48 -26.68 47.30 10.28
N ARG A 49 -27.75 47.75 10.94
CA ARG A 49 -27.96 47.58 12.39
C ARG A 49 -28.19 46.14 12.86
N ASN A 50 -28.56 45.24 11.94
CA ASN A 50 -28.98 43.87 12.26
C ASN A 50 -28.04 42.78 11.70
N LYS A 51 -26.90 43.16 11.09
CA LYS A 51 -26.00 42.17 10.49
C LYS A 51 -25.07 41.60 11.57
N VAL A 52 -25.38 40.38 12.01
CA VAL A 52 -24.56 39.63 12.96
C VAL A 52 -23.15 39.46 12.39
N THR A 53 -22.14 39.93 13.13
CA THR A 53 -20.74 39.72 12.76
C THR A 53 -20.18 38.52 13.53
N LEU A 54 -19.13 37.88 12.99
CA LEU A 54 -18.54 36.70 13.62
C LEU A 54 -18.08 36.94 15.07
N PRO A 55 -17.47 38.09 15.43
CA PRO A 55 -17.13 38.40 16.82
C PRO A 55 -18.32 38.47 17.78
N ASP A 56 -19.53 38.78 17.29
CA ASP A 56 -20.72 38.88 18.15
C ASP A 56 -21.19 37.52 18.65
N ALA A 57 -20.87 36.45 17.92
CA ALA A 57 -21.15 35.08 18.31
C ALA A 57 -20.06 34.47 19.21
N ILE A 58 -18.93 35.17 19.42
CA ILE A 58 -17.82 34.69 20.24
C ILE A 58 -17.94 35.29 21.64
N LEU A 59 -18.03 34.44 22.65
CA LEU A 59 -18.12 34.89 24.03
C LEU A 59 -16.82 35.59 24.48
N PRO A 60 -16.92 36.62 25.33
CA PRO A 60 -15.77 37.21 26.00
C PRO A 60 -14.94 36.15 26.72
N GLY A 61 -13.61 36.27 26.70
CA GLY A 61 -12.71 35.24 27.23
C GLY A 61 -12.96 34.85 28.70
N GLN A 62 -13.43 35.78 29.53
CA GLN A 62 -13.81 35.50 30.92
C GLN A 62 -15.00 34.54 31.01
N GLN A 63 -16.09 34.81 30.29
CA GLN A 63 -17.29 33.96 30.26
C GLN A 63 -17.01 32.60 29.62
N CYS A 64 -16.16 32.55 28.58
CA CYS A 64 -15.77 31.25 28.02
C CYS A 64 -14.97 30.42 29.05
N THR A 65 -14.05 31.05 29.79
CA THR A 65 -13.27 30.35 30.81
C THR A 65 -14.15 29.82 31.93
N GLU A 66 -15.14 30.60 32.38
CA GLU A 66 -16.14 30.18 33.36
C GLU A 66 -16.93 28.96 32.87
N ARG A 67 -17.45 28.98 31.63
CA ARG A 67 -18.19 27.84 31.06
C ARG A 67 -17.34 26.57 30.94
N ILE A 68 -16.06 26.71 30.58
CA ILE A 68 -15.12 25.58 30.56
C ILE A 68 -14.90 25.04 31.99
N GLN A 69 -14.76 25.93 32.98
CA GLN A 69 -14.56 25.57 34.38
C GLN A 69 -15.79 24.92 35.03
N GLU A 70 -16.99 25.29 34.59
CA GLU A 70 -18.25 24.68 35.03
C GLU A 70 -18.38 23.22 34.54
N ASN A 71 -17.84 22.90 33.36
CA ASN A 71 -17.93 21.56 32.78
C ASN A 71 -16.76 20.67 33.22
N SER A 72 -16.92 19.98 34.35
CA SER A 72 -15.90 19.08 34.91
C SER A 72 -15.45 17.97 33.94
N TRP A 73 -16.32 17.51 33.04
CA TRP A 73 -15.98 16.48 32.05
C TRP A 73 -14.99 17.00 31.00
N ILE A 74 -15.19 18.21 30.50
CA ILE A 74 -14.27 18.83 29.53
C ILE A 74 -12.91 19.09 30.17
N ILE A 75 -12.88 19.57 31.42
CA ILE A 75 -11.62 19.74 32.16
C ILE A 75 -10.87 18.41 32.29
N PHE A 76 -11.57 17.32 32.63
CA PHE A 76 -10.96 16.00 32.70
C PHE A 76 -10.34 15.58 31.35
N LEU A 77 -11.06 15.76 30.24
CA LEU A 77 -10.55 15.48 28.89
C LEU A 77 -9.34 16.35 28.55
N LEU A 78 -9.37 17.64 28.89
CA LEU A 78 -8.24 18.56 28.67
C LEU A 78 -7.01 18.17 29.47
N ILE A 79 -7.15 17.74 30.73
CA ILE A 79 -6.03 17.26 31.55
C ILE A 79 -5.40 16.01 30.94
N MET A 80 -6.21 15.06 30.48
CA MET A 80 -5.69 13.85 29.81
C MET A 80 -4.98 14.19 28.49
N ALA A 81 -5.59 15.03 27.65
CA ALA A 81 -5.00 15.49 26.41
C ALA A 81 -3.68 16.25 26.66
N ALA A 82 -3.62 17.11 27.67
CA ALA A 82 -2.41 17.83 28.05
C ALA A 82 -1.31 16.88 28.54
N THR A 83 -1.66 15.87 29.35
CA THR A 83 -0.70 14.85 29.82
C THR A 83 -0.12 14.07 28.64
N PHE A 84 -0.95 13.64 27.71
CA PHE A 84 -0.52 12.96 26.49
C PHE A 84 0.35 13.87 25.60
N TRP A 85 -0.03 15.14 25.43
CA TRP A 85 0.74 16.10 24.65
C TRP A 85 2.12 16.37 25.25
N VAL A 86 2.22 16.53 26.59
CA VAL A 86 3.52 16.69 27.28
C VAL A 86 4.39 15.45 27.11
N TYR A 87 3.81 14.25 27.22
CA TYR A 87 4.53 13.01 26.95
C TYR A 87 5.09 12.98 25.52
N ARG A 88 4.26 13.32 24.51
CA ARG A 88 4.68 13.37 23.11
C ARG A 88 5.74 14.44 22.86
N LEU A 89 5.62 15.61 23.49
CA LEU A 89 6.62 16.68 23.42
C LEU A 89 7.98 16.21 23.93
N ILE A 90 8.02 15.52 25.08
CA ILE A 90 9.27 14.95 25.63
C ILE A 90 9.85 13.92 24.65
N LYS A 91 9.02 13.05 24.08
CA LYS A 91 9.44 12.06 23.08
C LYS A 91 10.05 12.72 21.85
N VAL A 92 9.36 13.69 21.24
CA VAL A 92 9.87 14.46 20.09
C VAL A 92 11.18 15.17 20.43
N PHE A 93 11.30 15.73 21.63
CA PHE A 93 12.56 16.34 22.06
C PHE A 93 13.72 15.32 22.13
N CYS A 94 13.49 14.13 22.69
CA CYS A 94 14.46 13.04 22.68
C CYS A 94 14.80 12.56 21.25
N ASN A 95 13.82 12.53 20.35
CA ASN A 95 14.02 12.18 18.95
C ASN A 95 14.89 13.20 18.23
N VAL A 96 14.64 14.50 18.42
CA VAL A 96 15.44 15.58 17.86
C VAL A 96 16.91 15.48 18.27
N LEU A 97 17.19 15.14 19.53
CA LEU A 97 18.57 14.90 19.98
C LEU A 97 19.21 13.70 19.26
N SER A 98 18.45 12.62 19.07
CA SER A 98 18.90 11.43 18.35
C SER A 98 19.14 11.71 16.86
N TYR A 99 18.23 12.44 16.20
CA TYR A 99 18.38 12.87 14.81
C TYR A 99 19.56 13.82 14.63
N TRP A 100 19.86 14.65 15.63
CA TRP A 100 21.04 15.49 15.60
C TRP A 100 22.33 14.67 15.60
N GLU A 101 22.41 13.62 16.42
CA GLU A 101 23.54 12.69 16.40
C GLU A 101 23.69 12.00 15.04
N ILE A 102 22.58 11.52 14.46
CA ILE A 102 22.55 10.92 13.12
C ILE A 102 23.00 11.93 12.06
N ARG A 103 22.54 13.17 12.13
CA ARG A 103 22.98 14.26 11.24
C ARG A 103 24.50 14.47 11.32
N GLN A 104 25.06 14.48 12.53
CA GLN A 104 26.51 14.61 12.71
C GLN A 104 27.26 13.41 12.12
N PHE A 105 26.70 12.19 12.24
CA PHE A 105 27.24 10.99 11.64
C PHE A 105 27.28 11.08 10.10
N TYR A 106 26.21 11.55 9.45
CA TYR A 106 26.19 11.76 7.99
C TYR A 106 27.25 12.78 7.53
N ILE A 107 27.38 13.90 8.22
CA ILE A 107 28.31 14.98 7.84
C ILE A 107 29.77 14.55 8.08
N LYS A 108 30.08 14.01 9.27
CA LYS A 108 31.46 13.75 9.70
C LYS A 108 31.99 12.39 9.21
N ALA A 109 31.18 11.34 9.27
CA ALA A 109 31.63 9.97 9.00
C ALA A 109 31.35 9.57 7.54
N LEU A 110 30.11 9.71 7.06
CA LEU A 110 29.72 9.35 5.69
C LEU A 110 30.16 10.39 4.64
N LYS A 111 30.60 11.58 5.08
CA LYS A 111 31.01 12.71 4.23
C LYS A 111 29.91 13.08 3.22
N ILE A 112 28.66 13.11 3.68
CA ILE A 112 27.49 13.55 2.91
C ILE A 112 26.99 14.85 3.52
N ARG A 113 26.87 15.89 2.70
CA ARG A 113 26.28 17.16 3.13
C ARG A 113 24.75 17.05 3.14
N MET A 114 24.10 17.75 4.07
CA MET A 114 22.64 17.65 4.26
C MET A 114 21.84 18.16 3.06
N ASP A 115 22.37 19.14 2.33
CA ASP A 115 21.79 19.68 1.09
C ASP A 115 21.81 18.68 -0.06
N GLU A 116 22.72 17.72 -0.04
CA GLU A 116 22.86 16.72 -1.09
C GLU A 116 22.13 15.42 -0.78
N LEU A 117 21.67 15.20 0.46
CA LEU A 117 21.11 13.92 0.92
C LEU A 117 19.94 13.45 0.04
N CYS A 118 19.05 14.36 -0.38
CA CYS A 118 17.91 14.04 -1.23
C CYS A 118 18.32 13.55 -2.65
N ASN A 119 19.55 13.81 -3.06
CA ASN A 119 20.08 13.38 -4.36
C ASN A 119 20.76 12.02 -4.30
N PHE A 120 20.97 11.45 -3.11
CA PHE A 120 21.61 10.15 -2.92
C PHE A 120 20.56 9.05 -2.89
N THR A 121 20.84 7.95 -3.59
CA THR A 121 20.05 6.73 -3.45
C THR A 121 20.45 5.97 -2.18
N TRP A 122 19.51 5.19 -1.61
CA TRP A 122 19.81 4.35 -0.45
C TRP A 122 20.98 3.39 -0.71
N GLN A 123 21.09 2.86 -1.92
CA GLN A 123 22.16 1.95 -2.34
C GLN A 123 23.56 2.60 -2.25
N GLU A 124 23.66 3.89 -2.57
CA GLU A 124 24.90 4.67 -2.41
C GLU A 124 25.22 4.91 -0.94
N VAL A 125 24.22 5.27 -0.13
CA VAL A 125 24.37 5.45 1.33
C VAL A 125 24.82 4.15 1.99
N GLN A 126 24.18 3.04 1.64
CA GLN A 126 24.51 1.70 2.11
C GLN A 126 25.94 1.31 1.73
N GLY A 127 26.35 1.56 0.49
CA GLY A 127 27.71 1.30 0.03
C GLY A 127 28.76 2.06 0.85
N ARG A 128 28.50 3.33 1.17
CA ARG A 128 29.38 4.14 2.03
C ARG A 128 29.40 3.64 3.47
N LEU A 129 28.27 3.15 4.00
CA LEU A 129 28.21 2.58 5.34
C LEU A 129 29.08 1.32 5.46
N ILE A 130 29.05 0.45 4.44
CA ILE A 130 29.88 -0.76 4.37
C ILE A 130 31.36 -0.39 4.27
N SER A 131 31.74 0.59 3.44
CA SER A 131 33.14 1.04 3.37
C SER A 131 33.60 1.68 4.68
N LEU A 132 32.73 2.46 5.34
CA LEU A 132 33.03 3.12 6.60
C LEU A 132 33.30 2.11 7.72
N GLN A 133 32.61 0.96 7.74
CA GLN A 133 32.86 -0.10 8.73
C GLN A 133 34.32 -0.59 8.71
N ARG A 134 35.00 -0.52 7.56
CA ARG A 134 36.43 -0.89 7.45
C ARG A 134 37.35 0.15 8.08
N GLU A 135 36.96 1.42 8.05
CA GLU A 135 37.72 2.54 8.63
C GLU A 135 37.41 2.72 10.12
N GLN A 136 36.14 2.59 10.50
CA GLN A 136 35.61 2.78 11.84
C GLN A 136 34.79 1.56 12.25
N GLN A 137 35.20 0.88 13.33
CA GLN A 137 34.49 -0.29 13.83
C GLN A 137 33.18 0.10 14.53
N MET A 138 32.10 0.29 13.76
CA MET A 138 30.75 0.52 14.29
C MET A 138 30.12 -0.77 14.80
N CYS A 139 30.34 -1.89 14.11
CA CYS A 139 30.04 -3.23 14.61
C CYS A 139 31.29 -3.86 15.26
N ILE A 140 31.19 -4.17 16.56
CA ILE A 140 32.30 -4.75 17.33
C ILE A 140 32.60 -6.20 16.93
N HIS A 141 31.54 -6.98 16.63
CA HIS A 141 31.65 -8.44 16.45
C HIS A 141 32.03 -8.86 15.03
N LYS A 142 31.89 -7.98 14.03
CA LYS A 142 32.16 -8.26 12.62
C LYS A 142 33.10 -7.21 12.03
N LYS A 143 34.20 -7.67 11.42
CA LYS A 143 35.16 -6.79 10.73
C LYS A 143 34.60 -6.20 9.44
N GLU A 144 33.79 -6.98 8.71
CA GLU A 144 33.10 -6.54 7.51
C GLU A 144 31.58 -6.70 7.71
N LEU A 145 30.84 -5.68 7.29
CA LEU A 145 29.38 -5.68 7.32
C LEU A 145 28.87 -6.02 5.92
N THR A 146 27.92 -6.95 5.84
CA THR A 146 27.25 -7.28 4.56
C THR A 146 26.03 -6.38 4.35
N GLU A 147 25.56 -6.26 3.10
CA GLU A 147 24.30 -5.58 2.81
C GLU A 147 23.16 -6.18 3.65
N LEU A 148 23.06 -7.52 3.67
CA LEU A 148 22.01 -8.25 4.39
C LEU A 148 22.00 -7.96 5.89
N ASP A 149 23.16 -7.79 6.53
CA ASP A 149 23.25 -7.43 7.95
C ASP A 149 22.57 -6.08 8.25
N ILE A 150 22.66 -5.11 7.34
CA ILE A 150 22.00 -3.80 7.48
C ILE A 150 20.49 -3.97 7.38
N TYR A 151 20.00 -4.72 6.39
CA TYR A 151 18.58 -5.00 6.23
C TYR A 151 18.00 -5.73 7.44
N HIS A 152 18.70 -6.74 7.98
CA HIS A 152 18.27 -7.44 9.18
C HIS A 152 18.16 -6.54 10.42
N ARG A 153 19.01 -5.50 10.52
CA ARG A 153 18.95 -4.53 11.61
C ARG A 153 17.75 -3.59 11.48
N ILE A 154 17.48 -3.11 10.26
CA ILE A 154 16.36 -2.19 9.99
C ILE A 154 15.02 -2.92 10.08
N LEU A 155 14.93 -4.10 9.47
CA LEU A 155 13.67 -4.80 9.22
C LEU A 155 13.38 -5.94 10.20
N ARG A 156 14.12 -6.05 11.31
CA ARG A 156 14.03 -7.17 12.28
C ARG A 156 12.58 -7.52 12.62
N PHE A 157 11.83 -6.54 13.12
CA PHE A 157 10.45 -6.75 13.57
C PHE A 157 9.46 -6.83 12.41
N LYS A 158 9.68 -6.06 11.34
CA LYS A 158 8.85 -6.13 10.12
C LYS A 158 8.88 -7.51 9.48
N ASN A 159 10.05 -8.16 9.43
CA ASN A 159 10.18 -9.53 8.94
C ASN A 159 9.40 -10.55 9.78
N TYR A 160 9.34 -10.38 11.11
CA TYR A 160 8.46 -11.22 11.95
C TYR A 160 6.98 -10.97 11.63
N MET A 161 6.55 -9.72 11.47
CA MET A 161 5.16 -9.40 11.09
C MET A 161 4.78 -10.02 9.75
N VAL A 162 5.66 -9.89 8.74
CA VAL A 162 5.48 -10.50 7.41
C VAL A 162 5.34 -12.02 7.51
N ALA A 163 6.21 -12.68 8.27
CA ALA A 163 6.16 -14.14 8.47
C ALA A 163 4.89 -14.58 9.20
N MET A 164 4.48 -13.87 10.25
CA MET A 164 3.28 -14.20 11.02
C MET A 164 1.99 -14.01 10.21
N VAL A 165 1.93 -13.00 9.33
CA VAL A 165 0.81 -12.82 8.39
C VAL A 165 0.82 -13.91 7.31
N ASN A 166 1.98 -14.25 6.73
CA ASN A 166 2.10 -15.33 5.73
C ASN A 166 1.71 -16.70 6.29
N LYS A 167 1.99 -16.95 7.58
CA LYS A 167 1.61 -18.17 8.31
C LYS A 167 0.23 -18.11 8.97
N SER A 168 -0.56 -17.05 8.73
CA SER A 168 -1.90 -16.88 9.31
C SER A 168 -1.97 -16.98 10.84
N LEU A 169 -0.89 -16.62 11.54
CA LEU A 169 -0.79 -16.64 13.00
C LEU A 169 -1.54 -15.46 13.63
N LEU A 170 -1.58 -14.31 12.97
CA LEU A 170 -2.34 -13.16 13.43
C LEU A 170 -3.80 -13.27 13.00
N PRO A 171 -4.77 -13.05 13.90
CA PRO A 171 -6.20 -13.14 13.60
C PRO A 171 -6.69 -11.88 12.87
N VAL A 172 -6.30 -11.75 11.60
CA VAL A 172 -6.71 -10.61 10.74
C VAL A 172 -7.91 -10.95 9.85
N GLN A 173 -8.17 -12.23 9.59
CA GLN A 173 -9.35 -12.70 8.86
C GLN A 173 -10.48 -12.99 9.83
N LEU A 174 -11.60 -12.29 9.67
CA LEU A 174 -12.80 -12.39 10.49
C LEU A 174 -13.96 -12.92 9.64
N GLN A 175 -14.63 -13.96 10.14
CA GLN A 175 -15.83 -14.50 9.50
C GLN A 175 -17.07 -13.84 10.10
N LEU A 176 -17.70 -12.94 9.35
CA LEU A 176 -18.92 -12.26 9.79
C LEU A 176 -20.15 -12.92 9.16
N PRO A 177 -21.22 -13.18 9.94
CA PRO A 177 -22.38 -13.96 9.49
C PRO A 177 -23.16 -13.32 8.32
N LEU A 178 -22.96 -12.03 8.04
CA LEU A 178 -23.64 -11.29 6.97
C LEU A 178 -22.69 -10.80 5.86
N LEU A 179 -21.43 -10.51 6.19
CA LEU A 179 -20.45 -9.93 5.27
C LEU A 179 -19.46 -10.96 4.70
N GLY A 180 -19.48 -12.20 5.20
CA GLY A 180 -18.52 -13.24 4.81
C GLY A 180 -17.15 -13.02 5.44
N ASP A 181 -16.09 -13.43 4.73
CA ASP A 181 -14.71 -13.29 5.16
C ASP A 181 -14.21 -11.87 4.93
N VAL A 182 -13.99 -11.13 6.02
CA VAL A 182 -13.47 -9.75 6.02
C VAL A 182 -12.08 -9.74 6.61
N VAL A 183 -11.18 -8.95 6.02
CA VAL A 183 -9.85 -8.73 6.58
C VAL A 183 -9.85 -7.42 7.37
N PHE A 184 -9.53 -7.50 8.65
CA PHE A 184 -9.46 -6.32 9.53
C PHE A 184 -8.05 -6.17 10.09
N LEU A 185 -7.27 -5.27 9.49
CA LEU A 185 -5.96 -4.87 9.99
C LEU A 185 -5.80 -3.36 9.87
N THR A 186 -6.04 -2.67 10.97
CA THR A 186 -5.88 -1.23 11.13
C THR A 186 -4.53 -0.87 11.73
N GLN A 187 -4.13 0.40 11.66
CA GLN A 187 -2.90 0.86 12.31
C GLN A 187 -2.94 0.65 13.83
N GLY A 188 -4.09 0.91 14.46
CA GLY A 188 -4.28 0.66 15.89
C GLY A 188 -4.10 -0.82 16.29
N LEU A 189 -4.58 -1.76 15.47
CA LEU A 189 -4.38 -3.20 15.73
C LEU A 189 -2.93 -3.62 15.50
N LYS A 190 -2.30 -3.16 14.41
CA LYS A 190 -0.88 -3.41 14.12
C LYS A 190 0.01 -2.91 15.26
N TYR A 191 -0.21 -1.67 15.72
CA TYR A 191 0.51 -1.09 16.86
C TYR A 191 0.39 -1.97 18.12
N ASN A 192 -0.81 -2.46 18.41
CA ASN A 192 -1.03 -3.36 19.54
C ASN A 192 -0.28 -4.68 19.40
N PHE A 193 -0.24 -5.28 18.21
CA PHE A 193 0.57 -6.48 17.96
C PHE A 193 2.06 -6.21 18.21
N GLU A 194 2.59 -5.12 17.69
CA GLU A 194 4.01 -4.78 17.85
C GLU A 194 4.36 -4.47 19.31
N LEU A 195 3.49 -3.75 20.02
CA LEU A 195 3.65 -3.43 21.44
C LEU A 195 3.68 -4.70 22.30
N ILE A 196 2.75 -5.65 22.04
CA ILE A 196 2.68 -6.90 22.79
C ILE A 196 3.90 -7.78 22.49
N LEU A 197 4.35 -7.85 21.24
CA LEU A 197 5.34 -8.81 20.81
C LEU A 197 6.79 -8.33 20.95
N PHE A 198 7.08 -7.05 20.67
CA PHE A 198 8.45 -6.60 20.44
C PHE A 198 9.00 -5.59 21.44
N TRP A 199 8.21 -4.60 21.91
CA TRP A 199 8.78 -3.46 22.66
C TRP A 199 8.05 -3.07 23.96
N GLY A 200 6.90 -3.67 24.27
CA GLY A 200 6.21 -3.45 25.55
C GLY A 200 6.93 -4.06 26.77
N PRO A 201 6.53 -3.70 28.00
CA PRO A 201 7.18 -4.16 29.25
C PRO A 201 7.07 -5.67 29.50
N GLY A 202 6.14 -6.35 28.82
CA GLY A 202 5.97 -7.81 28.84
C GLY A 202 6.32 -8.48 27.50
N SER A 203 7.02 -7.80 26.60
CA SER A 203 7.34 -8.29 25.26
C SER A 203 8.27 -9.50 25.28
N LEU A 204 8.40 -10.17 24.12
CA LEU A 204 9.21 -11.37 23.99
C LEU A 204 10.71 -11.05 23.92
N PHE A 205 11.04 -9.86 23.44
CA PHE A 205 12.40 -9.36 23.30
C PHE A 205 12.86 -8.69 24.59
N GLN A 206 14.04 -9.06 25.09
CA GLN A 206 14.61 -8.44 26.29
C GLN A 206 15.20 -7.06 25.95
N ASN A 207 15.90 -7.00 24.83
CA ASN A 207 16.46 -5.79 24.24
C ASN A 207 15.95 -5.69 22.79
N LYS A 208 16.17 -4.57 22.11
CA LYS A 208 15.75 -4.39 20.70
C LYS A 208 16.26 -5.47 19.73
N TRP A 209 17.25 -6.28 20.12
CA TRP A 209 17.92 -7.27 19.25
C TRP A 209 17.97 -8.71 19.75
N ASN A 210 17.63 -8.99 21.01
CA ASN A 210 17.74 -10.34 21.58
C ASN A 210 16.40 -10.80 22.15
N LEU A 211 15.97 -11.98 21.74
CA LEU A 211 14.84 -12.70 22.29
C LEU A 211 15.21 -13.23 23.67
N HIS A 212 14.28 -13.17 24.62
CA HIS A 212 14.56 -13.67 25.96
C HIS A 212 14.93 -15.17 25.90
N PRO A 213 16.05 -15.62 26.52
CA PRO A 213 16.52 -17.01 26.42
C PRO A 213 15.55 -18.09 26.95
N LYS A 214 14.47 -17.68 27.63
CA LYS A 214 13.39 -18.57 28.09
C LYS A 214 12.54 -19.06 26.91
N TYR A 215 12.33 -18.23 25.88
CA TYR A 215 11.54 -18.58 24.70
C TYR A 215 12.29 -19.50 23.72
N LYS A 216 13.63 -19.55 23.80
CA LYS A 216 14.46 -20.48 23.01
C LYS A 216 14.38 -21.93 23.53
N ARG A 217 13.95 -22.15 24.78
CA ARG A 217 13.89 -23.48 25.43
C ARG A 217 12.50 -24.11 25.30
N ALA A 218 12.44 -25.42 25.06
CA ALA A 218 11.16 -26.13 24.87
C ALA A 218 10.37 -26.41 26.16
N GLY A 219 11.06 -26.54 27.31
CA GLY A 219 10.48 -27.08 28.55
C GLY A 219 9.29 -26.30 29.11
N ASN A 220 9.29 -24.97 29.04
CA ASN A 220 8.28 -24.12 29.71
C ASN A 220 7.26 -23.51 28.72
N ARG A 221 7.05 -24.13 27.56
CA ARG A 221 6.22 -23.53 26.48
C ARG A 221 4.79 -23.16 26.94
N LEU A 222 4.16 -24.01 27.76
CA LEU A 222 2.78 -23.79 28.21
C LEU A 222 2.70 -22.64 29.23
N GLU A 223 3.66 -22.57 30.15
CA GLU A 223 3.77 -21.49 31.13
C GLU A 223 4.02 -20.15 30.43
N LEU A 224 4.91 -20.11 29.44
CA LEU A 224 5.18 -18.92 28.63
C LEU A 224 3.97 -18.50 27.80
N ALA A 225 3.22 -19.44 27.23
CA ALA A 225 1.98 -19.17 26.51
C ALA A 225 0.88 -18.62 27.42
N GLN A 226 0.81 -19.08 28.67
CA GLN A 226 -0.09 -18.52 29.69
C GLN A 226 0.33 -17.11 30.10
N GLN A 227 1.64 -16.85 30.26
CA GLN A 227 2.16 -15.51 30.53
C GLN A 227 1.79 -14.54 29.39
N LEU A 228 2.03 -14.92 28.13
CA LEU A 228 1.66 -14.12 26.96
C LEU A 228 0.14 -13.89 26.89
N SER A 229 -0.66 -14.91 27.15
CA SER A 229 -2.13 -14.80 27.21
C SER A 229 -2.61 -13.77 28.24
N ARG A 230 -1.97 -13.70 29.43
CA ARG A 230 -2.28 -12.69 30.45
C ARG A 230 -1.89 -11.28 30.02
N VAL A 231 -0.74 -11.11 29.36
CA VAL A 231 -0.31 -9.82 28.82
C VAL A 231 -1.28 -9.33 27.74
N ILE A 232 -1.67 -10.21 26.81
CA ILE A 232 -2.67 -9.90 25.78
C ILE A 232 -4.00 -9.49 26.40
N LEU A 233 -4.47 -10.21 27.43
CA LEU A 233 -5.71 -9.87 28.13
C LEU A 233 -5.62 -8.49 28.80
N LEU A 234 -4.52 -8.20 29.51
CA LEU A 234 -4.32 -6.92 30.17
C LEU A 234 -4.29 -5.78 29.14
N MET A 235 -3.60 -5.96 28.01
CA MET A 235 -3.55 -4.98 26.94
C MET A 235 -4.92 -4.78 26.28
N GLY A 236 -5.67 -5.87 26.06
CA GLY A 236 -7.04 -5.80 25.54
C GLY A 236 -7.99 -5.03 26.48
N VAL A 237 -7.92 -5.27 27.79
CA VAL A 237 -8.69 -4.52 28.80
C VAL A 237 -8.27 -3.05 28.84
N ALA A 238 -6.97 -2.75 28.76
CA ALA A 238 -6.49 -1.37 28.69
C ALA A 238 -7.02 -0.64 27.44
N ASN A 239 -7.00 -1.26 26.26
CA ASN A 239 -7.62 -0.70 25.05
C ASN A 239 -9.12 -0.49 25.20
N LEU A 240 -9.83 -1.42 25.86
CA LEU A 240 -11.26 -1.28 26.12
C LEU A 240 -11.58 -0.09 27.03
N LEU A 241 -10.75 0.16 28.05
CA LEU A 241 -10.88 1.32 28.93
C LEU A 241 -10.55 2.64 28.23
N LEU A 242 -9.58 2.62 27.32
CA LEU A 242 -9.16 3.80 26.53
C LEU A 242 -10.05 4.06 25.30
N CYS A 243 -10.86 3.09 24.89
CA CYS A 243 -11.76 3.14 23.74
C CYS A 243 -12.53 4.47 23.59
N PRO A 244 -13.26 4.97 24.60
CA PRO A 244 -14.04 6.21 24.42
C PRO A 244 -13.16 7.42 24.08
N PHE A 245 -11.94 7.49 24.61
CA PHE A 245 -11.03 8.61 24.36
C PHE A 245 -10.40 8.52 22.97
N ILE A 246 -9.94 7.33 22.58
CA ILE A 246 -9.38 7.09 21.25
C ILE A 246 -10.45 7.32 20.18
N LEU A 247 -11.70 6.89 20.42
CA LEU A 247 -12.81 7.09 19.50
C LEU A 247 -13.12 8.58 19.30
N VAL A 248 -13.17 9.38 20.37
CA VAL A 248 -13.36 10.84 20.26
C VAL A 248 -12.25 11.47 19.42
N TRP A 249 -11.00 11.09 19.66
CA TRP A 249 -9.87 11.57 18.85
C TRP A 249 -10.02 11.16 17.38
N GLN A 250 -10.33 9.89 17.08
CA GLN A 250 -10.50 9.40 15.71
C GLN A 250 -11.63 10.11 14.96
N VAL A 251 -12.77 10.34 15.62
CA VAL A 251 -13.90 11.09 15.04
C VAL A 251 -13.48 12.53 14.71
N LEU A 252 -12.84 13.22 15.65
CA LEU A 252 -12.42 14.62 15.46
C LEU A 252 -11.36 14.73 14.35
N TYR A 253 -10.35 13.87 14.39
CA TYR A 253 -9.30 13.84 13.37
C TYR A 253 -9.88 13.53 11.99
N ALA A 254 -10.72 12.49 11.86
CA ALA A 254 -11.37 12.17 10.60
C ALA A 254 -12.24 13.31 10.08
N PHE A 255 -12.96 14.01 10.97
CA PHE A 255 -13.75 15.18 10.61
C PHE A 255 -12.87 16.32 10.06
N PHE A 256 -11.79 16.69 10.75
CA PHE A 256 -10.93 17.80 10.32
C PHE A 256 -10.12 17.48 9.06
N SER A 257 -9.68 16.23 8.88
CA SER A 257 -8.85 15.84 7.73
C SER A 257 -9.66 15.56 6.47
N TYR A 258 -10.83 14.90 6.58
CA TYR A 258 -11.55 14.40 5.39
C TYR A 258 -12.76 15.25 4.97
N THR A 259 -13.26 16.17 5.80
CA THR A 259 -14.45 16.99 5.44
C THR A 259 -14.17 17.92 4.26
N GLU A 260 -12.95 18.48 4.15
CA GLU A 260 -12.56 19.29 3.00
C GLU A 260 -12.58 18.47 1.71
N VAL A 261 -11.98 17.27 1.76
CA VAL A 261 -11.91 16.33 0.63
C VAL A 261 -13.31 15.90 0.17
N ILE A 262 -14.22 15.60 1.11
CA ILE A 262 -15.62 15.26 0.82
C ILE A 262 -16.33 16.40 0.09
N ARG A 263 -16.07 17.64 0.49
CA ARG A 263 -16.69 18.82 -0.12
C ARG A 263 -16.11 19.13 -1.50
N ARG A 264 -14.80 19.01 -1.65
CA ARG A 264 -14.07 19.41 -2.85
C ARG A 264 -14.18 18.37 -3.95
N GLU A 265 -13.84 17.12 -3.63
CA GLU A 265 -13.76 16.01 -4.58
C GLU A 265 -14.27 14.71 -3.92
N PRO A 266 -15.60 14.52 -3.79
CA PRO A 266 -16.16 13.32 -3.14
C PRO A 266 -15.83 12.03 -3.90
N GLY A 267 -15.49 12.12 -5.20
CA GLY A 267 -15.02 10.98 -5.99
C GLY A 267 -13.69 10.39 -5.50
N SER A 268 -12.85 11.17 -4.81
CA SER A 268 -11.58 10.71 -4.25
C SER A 268 -11.74 9.65 -3.15
N LEU A 269 -12.87 9.64 -2.43
CA LEU A 269 -13.18 8.60 -1.45
C LEU A 269 -13.56 7.26 -2.09
N GLY A 270 -14.05 7.31 -3.33
CA GLY A 270 -14.28 6.16 -4.20
C GLY A 270 -13.00 5.62 -4.84
N ALA A 271 -11.89 6.38 -4.77
CA ALA A 271 -10.59 5.86 -5.15
C ALA A 271 -10.17 4.72 -4.21
N ARG A 272 -9.35 3.82 -4.74
CA ARG A 272 -8.82 2.68 -4.01
C ARG A 272 -7.38 2.93 -3.60
N ARG A 273 -6.94 2.17 -2.60
CA ARG A 273 -5.62 2.22 -1.99
C ARG A 273 -5.19 0.82 -1.58
N TRP A 274 -3.88 0.60 -1.51
CA TRP A 274 -3.34 -0.62 -0.91
C TRP A 274 -3.72 -0.68 0.58
N SER A 275 -4.32 -1.78 1.00
CA SER A 275 -4.69 -2.00 2.41
C SER A 275 -3.43 -2.28 3.24
N LEU A 276 -3.50 -2.02 4.56
CA LEU A 276 -2.38 -2.33 5.46
C LEU A 276 -2.06 -3.83 5.48
N TYR A 277 -3.09 -4.66 5.38
CA TYR A 277 -2.94 -6.10 5.15
C TYR A 277 -2.23 -6.40 3.84
N GLY A 278 -2.65 -5.78 2.73
CA GLY A 278 -2.01 -5.93 1.43
C GLY A 278 -0.52 -5.55 1.46
N ARG A 279 -0.16 -4.47 2.17
CA ARG A 279 1.24 -4.06 2.34
C ARG A 279 2.07 -5.15 3.04
N LEU A 280 1.56 -5.84 4.06
CA LEU A 280 2.28 -6.93 4.73
C LEU A 280 2.27 -8.25 3.92
N TYR A 281 1.13 -8.55 3.29
CA TYR A 281 0.95 -9.76 2.48
C TYR A 281 1.89 -9.75 1.27
N LEU A 282 1.92 -8.64 0.53
CA LEU A 282 2.70 -8.48 -0.70
C LEU A 282 4.18 -8.19 -0.45
N ARG A 283 4.59 -7.81 0.76
CA ARG A 283 6.00 -7.49 1.09
C ARG A 283 6.89 -8.72 1.10
N HIS A 284 8.04 -8.65 0.43
CA HIS A 284 9.11 -9.66 0.50
C HIS A 284 9.82 -9.62 1.86
N PHE A 285 10.51 -10.70 2.20
CA PHE A 285 11.48 -10.63 3.30
C PHE A 285 12.65 -9.73 2.91
N ASN A 286 13.10 -8.91 3.88
CA ASN A 286 14.17 -7.92 3.67
C ASN A 286 13.90 -6.89 2.56
N GLU A 287 12.65 -6.49 2.35
CA GLU A 287 12.28 -5.36 1.48
C GLU A 287 12.09 -4.10 2.33
N LEU A 288 12.76 -3.00 1.96
CA LEU A 288 12.63 -1.71 2.64
C LEU A 288 11.32 -1.02 2.24
N ASP A 289 10.88 -0.04 3.04
CA ASP A 289 9.55 0.58 2.84
C ASP A 289 9.45 1.32 1.51
N HIS A 290 10.47 2.08 1.13
CA HIS A 290 10.52 2.76 -0.17
C HIS A 290 10.58 1.78 -1.37
N GLU A 291 11.15 0.59 -1.19
CA GLU A 291 11.20 -0.44 -2.24
C GLU A 291 9.81 -1.03 -2.48
N LEU A 292 9.12 -1.37 -1.38
CA LEU A 292 7.73 -1.80 -1.41
C LEU A 292 6.83 -0.72 -2.00
N HIS A 293 6.98 0.53 -1.54
CA HIS A 293 6.18 1.66 -2.01
C HIS A 293 6.38 1.92 -3.50
N GLY A 294 7.63 1.94 -3.97
CA GLY A 294 7.92 2.08 -5.40
C GLY A 294 7.30 0.97 -6.24
N ARG A 295 7.24 -0.27 -5.73
CA ARG A 295 6.62 -1.41 -6.42
C ARG A 295 5.09 -1.32 -6.44
N LEU A 296 4.47 -1.04 -5.30
CA LEU A 296 3.02 -0.86 -5.17
C LEU A 296 2.52 0.38 -5.92
N GLY A 297 3.34 1.43 -6.02
CA GLY A 297 3.08 2.63 -6.82
C GLY A 297 2.99 2.31 -8.31
N ARG A 298 3.94 1.55 -8.87
CA ARG A 298 3.88 1.07 -10.26
C ARG A 298 2.67 0.17 -10.51
N GLY A 299 2.35 -0.70 -9.55
CA GLY A 299 1.20 -1.59 -9.60
C GLY A 299 -0.17 -0.90 -9.49
N TYR A 300 -0.24 0.36 -9.03
CA TYR A 300 -1.49 1.08 -8.72
C TYR A 300 -2.38 1.30 -9.96
N LYS A 301 -1.81 1.76 -11.07
CA LYS A 301 -2.57 2.02 -12.31
C LYS A 301 -3.15 0.72 -12.90
N PRO A 302 -2.37 -0.38 -13.07
CA PRO A 302 -2.90 -1.67 -13.52
C PRO A 302 -4.03 -2.23 -12.65
N VAL A 303 -3.87 -2.22 -11.31
CA VAL A 303 -4.90 -2.76 -10.41
C VAL A 303 -6.16 -1.90 -10.43
N SER A 304 -6.02 -0.57 -10.53
CA SER A 304 -7.17 0.32 -10.62
C SER A 304 -7.98 0.07 -11.88
N LYS A 305 -7.32 -0.14 -13.04
CA LYS A 305 -7.99 -0.56 -14.28
C LYS A 305 -8.68 -1.92 -14.14
N TYR A 306 -8.02 -2.88 -13.51
CA TYR A 306 -8.62 -4.20 -13.22
C TYR A 306 -9.88 -4.07 -12.38
N MET A 307 -9.82 -3.38 -11.23
CA MET A 307 -10.98 -3.24 -10.33
C MET A 307 -12.11 -2.40 -10.95
N ASN A 308 -11.79 -1.38 -11.74
CA ASN A 308 -12.80 -0.59 -12.45
C ASN A 308 -13.49 -1.37 -13.57
N SER A 309 -12.86 -2.43 -14.10
CA SER A 309 -13.48 -3.32 -15.09
C SER A 309 -14.69 -4.08 -14.53
N PHE A 310 -14.78 -4.22 -13.20
CA PHE A 310 -15.88 -4.89 -12.51
C PHE A 310 -16.85 -3.87 -11.92
N THR A 311 -17.75 -3.36 -12.76
CA THR A 311 -18.79 -2.43 -12.31
C THR A 311 -20.08 -3.16 -11.98
N SER A 312 -20.80 -2.68 -10.96
CA SER A 312 -22.13 -3.21 -10.62
C SER A 312 -23.18 -2.57 -11.54
N PRO A 313 -23.91 -3.34 -12.37
CA PRO A 313 -24.93 -2.80 -13.26
C PRO A 313 -26.05 -2.08 -12.49
N LEU A 314 -26.44 -2.62 -11.33
CA LEU A 314 -27.46 -2.03 -10.47
C LEU A 314 -27.03 -0.64 -9.99
N LEU A 315 -25.80 -0.51 -9.48
CA LEU A 315 -25.28 0.75 -8.98
C LEU A 315 -25.16 1.79 -10.10
N ALA A 316 -24.72 1.38 -11.30
CA ALA A 316 -24.62 2.27 -12.46
C ALA A 316 -25.99 2.80 -12.90
N VAL A 317 -27.02 1.95 -12.93
CA VAL A 317 -28.40 2.37 -13.28
C VAL A 317 -28.96 3.33 -12.23
N LEU A 318 -28.77 3.04 -10.94
CA LEU A 318 -29.19 3.93 -9.86
C LEU A 318 -28.47 5.29 -9.94
N ALA A 319 -27.16 5.27 -10.12
CA ALA A 319 -26.33 6.47 -10.25
C ALA A 319 -26.78 7.36 -11.42
N LYS A 320 -27.00 6.78 -12.61
CA LYS A 320 -27.48 7.51 -13.80
C LYS A 320 -28.84 8.19 -13.57
N ASN A 321 -29.79 7.47 -12.96
CA ASN A 321 -31.13 8.00 -12.70
C ASN A 321 -31.11 9.10 -11.63
N VAL A 322 -30.41 8.89 -10.51
CA VAL A 322 -30.29 9.90 -9.45
C VAL A 322 -29.61 11.15 -9.99
N ALA A 323 -28.51 11.00 -10.75
CA ALA A 323 -27.82 12.13 -11.38
C ALA A 323 -28.72 12.92 -12.34
N PHE A 324 -29.61 12.25 -13.09
CA PHE A 324 -30.56 12.90 -13.97
C PHE A 324 -31.60 13.71 -13.19
N PHE A 325 -32.22 13.14 -12.16
CA PHE A 325 -33.23 13.83 -11.36
C PHE A 325 -32.63 15.02 -10.59
N SER A 326 -31.50 14.81 -9.90
CA SER A 326 -30.84 15.89 -9.16
C SER A 326 -30.29 16.97 -10.09
N GLY A 327 -29.73 16.57 -11.24
CA GLY A 327 -29.25 17.49 -12.27
C GLY A 327 -30.34 18.34 -12.90
N SER A 328 -31.52 17.76 -13.14
CA SER A 328 -32.66 18.50 -13.70
C SER A 328 -33.18 19.57 -12.74
N VAL A 329 -33.34 19.22 -11.46
CA VAL A 329 -33.74 20.19 -10.42
C VAL A 329 -32.68 21.28 -10.25
N LEU A 330 -31.40 20.90 -10.20
CA LEU A 330 -30.30 21.86 -10.08
C LEU A 330 -30.25 22.82 -11.27
N ALA A 331 -30.42 22.33 -12.50
CA ALA A 331 -30.41 23.16 -13.70
C ALA A 331 -31.53 24.22 -13.68
N VAL A 332 -32.74 23.85 -13.23
CA VAL A 332 -33.85 24.80 -13.07
C VAL A 332 -33.54 25.83 -12.00
N LEU A 333 -33.01 25.42 -10.84
CA LEU A 333 -32.61 26.35 -9.78
C LEU A 333 -31.52 27.32 -10.26
N ILE A 334 -30.50 26.82 -10.96
CA ILE A 334 -29.44 27.67 -11.54
C ILE A 334 -30.04 28.66 -12.55
N ALA A 335 -30.91 28.21 -13.45
CA ALA A 335 -31.55 29.09 -14.43
C ALA A 335 -32.38 30.20 -13.76
N LEU A 336 -33.12 29.88 -12.70
CA LEU A 336 -33.88 30.87 -11.92
C LEU A 336 -32.94 31.86 -11.21
N THR A 337 -31.82 31.40 -10.64
CA THR A 337 -30.83 32.29 -9.99
C THR A 337 -30.09 33.19 -10.96
N VAL A 338 -29.92 32.76 -12.22
CA VAL A 338 -29.32 33.59 -13.28
C VAL A 338 -30.34 34.59 -13.84
N TYR A 339 -31.63 34.21 -13.87
CA TYR A 339 -32.70 35.12 -14.27
C TYR A 339 -32.93 36.22 -13.23
N ASP A 340 -32.93 35.85 -11.95
CA ASP A 340 -33.12 36.75 -10.82
C ASP A 340 -32.26 36.31 -9.64
N GLU A 341 -31.34 37.18 -9.22
CA GLU A 341 -30.42 36.92 -8.11
C GLU A 341 -31.16 36.82 -6.76
N ASP A 342 -32.36 37.42 -6.64
CA ASP A 342 -33.16 37.41 -5.40
C ASP A 342 -33.61 36.00 -5.02
N VAL A 343 -33.62 35.06 -5.97
CA VAL A 343 -33.89 33.64 -5.73
C VAL A 343 -32.89 33.03 -4.73
N LEU A 344 -31.64 33.50 -4.67
CA LEU A 344 -30.65 33.01 -3.68
C LEU A 344 -31.01 33.37 -2.23
N THR A 345 -31.82 34.41 -2.02
CA THR A 345 -32.23 34.86 -0.68
C THR A 345 -33.38 34.03 -0.11
N VAL A 346 -34.07 33.25 -0.95
CA VAL A 346 -35.19 32.39 -0.53
C VAL A 346 -34.69 31.24 0.34
N GLN A 347 -35.47 30.93 1.37
CA GLN A 347 -35.15 29.89 2.34
C GLN A 347 -34.83 28.56 1.64
N HIS A 348 -33.72 27.94 2.06
CA HIS A 348 -33.20 26.66 1.60
C HIS A 348 -32.71 26.57 0.13
N ILE A 349 -32.82 27.60 -0.71
CA ILE A 349 -32.37 27.49 -2.11
C ILE A 349 -30.86 27.28 -2.20
N LEU A 350 -30.06 28.07 -1.48
CA LEU A 350 -28.61 27.91 -1.45
C LEU A 350 -28.20 26.53 -0.91
N THR A 351 -28.84 26.05 0.16
CA THR A 351 -28.58 24.70 0.70
C THR A 351 -29.02 23.59 -0.25
N ALA A 352 -30.11 23.78 -1.00
CA ALA A 352 -30.58 22.83 -1.99
C ALA A 352 -29.60 22.76 -3.17
N ILE A 353 -29.12 23.89 -3.68
CA ILE A 353 -28.11 23.97 -4.74
C ILE A 353 -26.82 23.25 -4.32
N THR A 354 -26.33 23.49 -3.09
CA THR A 354 -25.09 22.84 -2.61
C THR A 354 -25.27 21.35 -2.40
N VAL A 355 -26.36 20.90 -1.77
CA VAL A 355 -26.65 19.47 -1.56
C VAL A 355 -26.86 18.75 -2.90
N LEU A 356 -27.65 19.31 -3.81
CA LEU A 356 -27.85 18.73 -5.14
C LEU A 356 -26.52 18.66 -5.93
N GLY A 357 -25.67 19.69 -5.82
CA GLY A 357 -24.33 19.67 -6.40
C GLY A 357 -23.47 18.53 -5.88
N VAL A 358 -23.42 18.32 -4.55
CA VAL A 358 -22.69 17.21 -3.93
C VAL A 358 -23.25 15.86 -4.37
N VAL A 359 -24.59 15.69 -4.39
CA VAL A 359 -25.25 14.46 -4.84
C VAL A 359 -24.91 14.14 -6.30
N ILE A 360 -24.88 15.14 -7.19
CA ILE A 360 -24.50 14.94 -8.60
C ILE A 360 -23.04 14.50 -8.70
N THR A 361 -22.13 15.14 -7.97
CA THR A 361 -20.70 14.78 -8.01
C THR A 361 -20.46 13.36 -7.50
N ILE A 362 -21.15 12.94 -6.43
CA ILE A 362 -21.10 11.56 -5.91
C ILE A 362 -21.71 10.58 -6.92
N THR A 363 -22.88 10.86 -7.44
CA THR A 363 -23.54 9.91 -8.37
C THR A 363 -22.76 9.77 -9.67
N ARG A 364 -22.15 10.84 -10.18
CA ARG A 364 -21.27 10.76 -11.35
C ARG A 364 -20.00 9.95 -11.11
N SER A 365 -19.46 9.91 -9.89
CA SER A 365 -18.27 9.08 -9.60
C SER A 365 -18.55 7.57 -9.66
N PHE A 366 -19.82 7.16 -9.55
CA PHE A 366 -20.24 5.76 -9.69
C PHE A 366 -20.61 5.37 -11.13
N ILE A 367 -20.64 6.32 -12.07
CA ILE A 367 -20.90 6.02 -13.49
C ILE A 367 -19.58 5.57 -14.13
N PRO A 368 -19.49 4.33 -14.65
CA PRO A 368 -18.28 3.85 -15.29
C PRO A 368 -18.04 4.51 -16.64
N ASP A 369 -16.77 4.52 -17.07
CA ASP A 369 -16.37 4.98 -18.39
C ASP A 369 -16.94 4.06 -19.50
N GLU A 370 -17.55 4.68 -20.51
CA GLU A 370 -18.17 3.98 -21.64
C GLU A 370 -17.14 3.36 -22.60
N HIS A 371 -15.90 3.87 -22.59
CA HIS A 371 -14.83 3.44 -23.50
C HIS A 371 -13.80 2.49 -22.85
N MET A 372 -14.11 1.94 -21.67
CA MET A 372 -13.21 1.02 -20.98
C MET A 372 -13.14 -0.35 -21.66
N VAL A 373 -11.93 -0.82 -21.96
CA VAL A 373 -11.68 -2.14 -22.56
C VAL A 373 -11.71 -3.23 -21.49
N TRP A 374 -12.53 -4.26 -21.69
CA TRP A 374 -12.67 -5.38 -20.75
C TRP A 374 -11.71 -6.53 -21.09
N CYS A 375 -10.57 -6.59 -20.38
CA CYS A 375 -9.55 -7.64 -20.51
C CYS A 375 -8.98 -8.06 -19.12
N PRO A 376 -9.77 -8.74 -18.26
CA PRO A 376 -9.38 -8.98 -16.88
C PRO A 376 -8.14 -9.86 -16.72
N GLU A 377 -7.96 -10.90 -17.54
CA GLU A 377 -6.78 -11.78 -17.46
C GLU A 377 -5.47 -11.04 -17.77
N GLN A 378 -5.47 -10.18 -18.79
CA GLN A 378 -4.29 -9.40 -19.15
C GLN A 378 -3.97 -8.36 -18.08
N LEU A 379 -4.99 -7.65 -17.60
CA LEU A 379 -4.82 -6.69 -16.51
C LEU A 379 -4.29 -7.36 -15.24
N LEU A 380 -4.76 -8.56 -14.91
CA LEU A 380 -4.28 -9.32 -13.76
C LEU A 380 -2.83 -9.78 -13.95
N GLN A 381 -2.41 -10.17 -15.16
CA GLN A 381 -1.00 -10.44 -15.45
C GLN A 381 -0.12 -9.19 -15.32
N CYS A 382 -0.60 -8.02 -15.79
CA CYS A 382 0.08 -6.75 -15.58
C CYS A 382 0.20 -6.40 -14.09
N VAL A 383 -0.82 -6.72 -13.29
CA VAL A 383 -0.79 -6.55 -11.83
C VAL A 383 0.25 -7.49 -11.22
N LEU A 384 0.23 -8.78 -11.57
CA LEU A 384 1.17 -9.79 -11.09
C LEU A 384 2.63 -9.38 -11.33
N ALA A 385 2.92 -8.82 -12.51
CA ALA A 385 4.25 -8.32 -12.86
C ALA A 385 4.81 -7.37 -11.79
N HIS A 386 3.96 -6.54 -11.18
CA HIS A 386 4.39 -5.57 -10.16
C HIS A 386 4.23 -6.09 -8.74
N ILE A 387 3.14 -6.80 -8.41
CA ILE A 387 2.88 -7.23 -7.01
C ILE A 387 3.61 -8.52 -6.62
N HIS A 388 4.12 -9.28 -7.60
CA HIS A 388 4.87 -10.55 -7.50
C HIS A 388 4.15 -11.72 -6.80
N TYR A 389 3.18 -11.46 -5.93
CA TYR A 389 2.44 -12.45 -5.16
C TYR A 389 0.99 -12.48 -5.61
N MET A 390 0.53 -13.68 -5.98
CA MET A 390 -0.84 -13.94 -6.38
C MET A 390 -1.19 -15.36 -5.95
N PRO A 391 -2.38 -15.61 -5.36
CA PRO A 391 -2.87 -16.96 -5.12
C PRO A 391 -3.03 -17.76 -6.42
N ASP A 392 -2.76 -19.07 -6.36
CA ASP A 392 -2.71 -19.92 -7.55
C ASP A 392 -4.07 -20.04 -8.26
N HIS A 393 -5.18 -19.95 -7.51
CA HIS A 393 -6.53 -20.08 -8.06
C HIS A 393 -7.01 -18.87 -8.86
N TRP A 394 -6.31 -17.73 -8.79
CA TRP A 394 -6.65 -16.52 -9.55
C TRP A 394 -6.33 -16.67 -11.03
N LYS A 395 -5.26 -17.40 -11.36
CA LYS A 395 -4.82 -17.55 -12.75
C LYS A 395 -5.81 -18.41 -13.53
N GLY A 396 -6.38 -17.84 -14.60
CA GLY A 396 -7.43 -18.49 -15.40
C GLY A 396 -8.86 -18.26 -14.88
N ASN A 397 -9.02 -17.57 -13.75
CA ASN A 397 -10.30 -17.24 -13.14
C ASN A 397 -10.43 -15.72 -12.88
N ALA A 398 -9.70 -14.87 -13.61
CA ALA A 398 -9.61 -13.44 -13.31
C ALA A 398 -10.96 -12.72 -13.45
N ASN A 399 -11.88 -13.25 -14.25
CA ASN A 399 -13.23 -12.71 -14.40
C ASN A 399 -14.21 -13.08 -13.26
N LYS A 400 -13.83 -13.95 -12.30
CA LYS A 400 -14.72 -14.39 -11.21
C LYS A 400 -14.84 -13.36 -10.10
N SER A 401 -16.02 -13.32 -9.46
CA SER A 401 -16.26 -12.44 -8.31
C SER A 401 -15.38 -12.79 -7.11
N GLU A 402 -15.08 -14.07 -6.90
CA GLU A 402 -14.18 -14.54 -5.84
C GLU A 402 -12.79 -13.88 -5.94
N THR A 403 -12.16 -13.93 -7.12
CA THR A 403 -10.86 -13.28 -7.38
C THR A 403 -10.93 -11.77 -7.21
N ARG A 404 -12.03 -11.13 -7.64
CA ARG A 404 -12.26 -9.69 -7.41
C ARG A 404 -12.36 -9.36 -5.92
N ASP A 405 -13.08 -10.17 -5.14
CA ASP A 405 -13.34 -9.91 -3.74
C ASP A 405 -12.07 -10.11 -2.89
N GLU A 406 -11.26 -11.13 -3.19
CA GLU A 406 -9.94 -11.29 -2.58
C GLU A 406 -8.97 -10.16 -2.99
N MET A 407 -8.98 -9.75 -4.27
CA MET A 407 -8.19 -8.59 -4.70
C MET A 407 -8.64 -7.30 -4.00
N ALA A 408 -9.93 -7.16 -3.69
CA ALA A 408 -10.45 -6.02 -2.93
C ALA A 408 -9.96 -5.99 -1.47
N GLN A 409 -9.62 -7.13 -0.87
CA GLN A 409 -8.99 -7.19 0.46
C GLN A 409 -7.56 -6.61 0.43
N LEU A 410 -6.83 -6.78 -0.68
CA LEU A 410 -5.49 -6.19 -0.88
C LEU A 410 -5.57 -4.72 -1.33
N PHE A 411 -6.59 -4.37 -2.13
CA PHE A 411 -6.76 -3.06 -2.76
C PHE A 411 -8.15 -2.48 -2.46
N GLN A 412 -8.29 -1.93 -1.26
CA GLN A 412 -9.55 -1.49 -0.68
C GLN A 412 -9.92 -0.04 -1.03
N TYR A 413 -11.19 0.31 -0.87
CA TYR A 413 -11.66 1.69 -1.04
C TYR A 413 -11.13 2.60 0.08
N LYS A 414 -10.83 3.87 -0.25
CA LYS A 414 -10.42 4.88 0.75
C LYS A 414 -11.52 5.11 1.80
N ALA A 415 -12.79 5.11 1.41
CA ALA A 415 -13.91 5.18 2.34
C ALA A 415 -13.96 3.99 3.33
N VAL A 416 -13.67 2.77 2.86
CA VAL A 416 -13.63 1.57 3.71
C VAL A 416 -12.49 1.67 4.71
N PHE A 417 -11.30 2.11 4.27
CA PHE A 417 -10.17 2.37 5.16
C PHE A 417 -10.51 3.37 6.28
N ILE A 418 -11.15 4.50 5.95
CA ILE A 418 -11.55 5.51 6.96
C ILE A 418 -12.56 4.90 7.95
N LEU A 419 -13.51 4.11 7.46
CA LEU A 419 -14.49 3.43 8.32
C LEU A 419 -13.81 2.39 9.23
N GLU A 420 -12.86 1.61 8.72
CA GLU A 420 -12.08 0.65 9.50
C GLU A 420 -11.28 1.34 10.61
N GLU A 421 -10.59 2.43 10.30
CA GLU A 421 -9.84 3.21 11.30
C GLU A 421 -10.76 3.85 12.36
N LEU A 422 -11.96 4.29 11.96
CA LEU A 422 -12.95 4.80 12.91
C LEU A 422 -13.51 3.71 13.83
N LEU A 423 -13.69 2.48 13.31
CA LEU A 423 -14.14 1.31 14.07
C LEU A 423 -13.00 0.64 14.86
N SER A 424 -11.74 0.95 14.54
CA SER A 424 -10.53 0.39 15.14
C SER A 424 -10.53 0.40 16.67
N PRO A 425 -10.85 1.51 17.37
CA PRO A 425 -10.82 1.54 18.83
C PRO A 425 -11.86 0.62 19.48
N ILE A 426 -12.97 0.38 18.79
CA ILE A 426 -14.06 -0.48 19.25
C ILE A 426 -13.70 -1.94 19.02
N VAL A 427 -13.25 -2.30 17.81
CA VAL A 427 -13.07 -3.70 17.39
C VAL A 427 -11.76 -4.30 17.93
N THR A 428 -10.68 -3.52 18.00
CA THR A 428 -9.34 -3.95 18.47
C THR A 428 -9.35 -4.69 19.81
N PRO A 429 -9.96 -4.18 20.90
CA PRO A 429 -9.97 -4.89 22.18
C PRO A 429 -10.65 -6.27 22.09
N PHE A 430 -11.69 -6.44 21.26
CA PHE A 430 -12.33 -7.75 21.08
C PHE A 430 -11.41 -8.72 20.33
N ILE A 431 -10.72 -8.27 19.29
CA ILE A 431 -9.74 -9.11 18.58
C ILE A 431 -8.63 -9.57 19.53
N LEU A 432 -8.11 -8.66 20.35
CA LEU A 432 -7.06 -9.01 21.32
C LEU A 432 -7.54 -10.01 22.37
N ILE A 433 -8.69 -9.76 23.00
CA ILE A 433 -9.19 -10.56 24.13
C ILE A 433 -9.65 -11.94 23.68
N PHE A 434 -10.38 -12.03 22.56
CA PHE A 434 -11.07 -13.26 22.16
C PHE A 434 -10.33 -14.06 21.08
N LEU A 435 -9.65 -13.41 20.14
CA LEU A 435 -9.01 -14.11 19.02
C LEU A 435 -7.51 -14.32 19.25
N LEU A 436 -6.76 -13.24 19.50
CA LEU A 436 -5.30 -13.31 19.63
C LEU A 436 -4.90 -14.14 20.85
N ARG A 437 -5.63 -13.99 21.96
CA ARG A 437 -5.37 -14.71 23.21
C ARG A 437 -5.34 -16.23 23.03
N ASN A 438 -6.21 -16.78 22.18
CA ASN A 438 -6.31 -18.22 21.94
C ASN A 438 -5.12 -18.76 21.13
N LYS A 439 -4.48 -17.89 20.32
CA LYS A 439 -3.29 -18.23 19.52
C LYS A 439 -1.96 -18.06 20.27
N SER A 440 -1.97 -17.79 21.57
CA SER A 440 -0.73 -17.51 22.32
C SER A 440 0.28 -18.66 22.29
N LEU A 441 -0.19 -19.91 22.30
CA LEU A 441 0.69 -21.08 22.22
C LEU A 441 1.39 -21.19 20.86
N GLU A 442 0.65 -21.00 19.78
CA GLU A 442 1.18 -21.02 18.40
C GLU A 442 2.20 -19.89 18.20
N ILE A 443 1.94 -18.71 18.75
CA ILE A 443 2.88 -17.57 18.71
C ILE A 443 4.20 -17.91 19.43
N ILE A 444 4.13 -18.51 20.62
CA ILE A 444 5.34 -18.92 21.36
C ILE A 444 6.10 -20.02 20.61
N ASP A 445 5.40 -21.01 20.06
CA ASP A 445 6.03 -22.06 19.26
C ASP A 445 6.65 -21.49 17.96
N PHE A 446 6.05 -20.45 17.37
CA PHE A 446 6.60 -19.73 16.23
C PHE A 446 7.92 -19.02 16.58
N PHE A 447 7.95 -18.19 17.63
CA PHE A 447 9.19 -17.50 18.04
C PHE A 447 10.28 -18.47 18.46
N ARG A 448 9.94 -19.64 19.02
CA ARG A 448 10.95 -20.66 19.32
C ARG A 448 11.53 -21.28 18.06
N ASN A 449 10.67 -21.70 17.12
CA ASN A 449 11.09 -22.50 15.97
C ASN A 449 11.67 -21.66 14.82
N PHE A 450 11.24 -20.39 14.70
CA PHE A 450 11.58 -19.50 13.59
C PHE A 450 12.41 -18.28 14.01
N THR A 451 13.17 -18.40 15.11
CA THR A 451 14.20 -17.42 15.48
C THR A 451 15.59 -18.02 15.27
N VAL A 452 16.47 -17.30 14.59
CA VAL A 452 17.88 -17.68 14.41
C VAL A 452 18.77 -16.55 14.90
N GLU A 453 19.84 -16.92 15.61
CA GLU A 453 20.83 -15.97 16.11
C GLU A 453 21.93 -15.79 15.06
N VAL A 454 22.04 -14.57 14.53
CA VAL A 454 23.08 -14.20 13.56
C VAL A 454 24.17 -13.37 14.23
N LEU A 455 25.41 -13.81 14.07
CA LEU A 455 26.58 -13.15 14.65
C LEU A 455 26.66 -11.68 14.23
N GLY A 456 26.77 -10.79 15.20
CA GLY A 456 26.86 -9.34 14.98
C GLY A 456 25.53 -8.64 14.66
N VAL A 457 24.41 -9.36 14.55
CA VAL A 457 23.07 -8.78 14.37
C VAL A 457 22.17 -9.07 15.56
N GLY A 458 22.21 -10.30 16.10
CA GLY A 458 21.33 -10.78 17.16
C GLY A 458 20.25 -11.72 16.63
N ASP A 459 19.13 -11.80 17.33
CA ASP A 459 18.02 -12.69 16.99
C ASP A 459 17.15 -12.09 15.86
N ILE A 460 16.98 -12.88 14.79
CA ILE A 460 16.20 -12.51 13.60
C ILE A 460 15.22 -13.61 13.22
N CYS A 461 14.22 -13.25 12.41
CA CYS A 461 13.29 -14.23 11.85
C CYS A 461 14.02 -15.17 10.87
N SER A 462 13.79 -16.48 11.02
CA SER A 462 14.44 -17.51 10.20
C SER A 462 14.12 -17.37 8.70
N PHE A 463 12.88 -16.99 8.36
CA PHE A 463 12.48 -16.74 6.98
C PHE A 463 13.25 -15.58 6.32
N ALA A 464 13.70 -14.61 7.12
CA ALA A 464 14.48 -13.47 6.63
C ALA A 464 15.92 -13.85 6.24
N GLN A 465 16.38 -15.07 6.51
CA GLN A 465 17.64 -15.56 5.94
C GLN A 465 17.48 -15.94 4.46
N MET A 466 16.25 -16.06 3.96
CA MET A 466 15.94 -16.47 2.59
C MET A 466 16.59 -17.84 2.27
N ASP A 467 16.64 -18.71 3.29
CA ASP A 467 17.20 -20.05 3.22
C ASP A 467 16.18 -21.00 2.57
N ILE A 468 16.48 -21.35 1.33
CA ILE A 468 15.64 -22.19 0.49
C ILE A 468 15.55 -23.62 1.03
N ARG A 469 16.63 -24.16 1.59
CA ARG A 469 16.64 -25.54 2.04
C ARG A 469 15.71 -25.74 3.24
N ARG A 470 15.67 -24.75 4.13
CA ARG A 470 14.89 -24.79 5.38
C ARG A 470 13.46 -24.27 5.24
N HIS A 471 13.23 -23.30 4.36
CA HIS A 471 11.96 -22.57 4.24
C HIS A 471 11.40 -22.49 2.82
N GLY A 472 12.04 -23.13 1.83
CA GLY A 472 11.55 -23.11 0.46
C GLY A 472 10.35 -24.02 0.28
N ASN A 473 9.44 -23.61 -0.60
CA ASN A 473 8.23 -24.31 -0.94
C ASN A 473 8.49 -25.37 -2.03
N PRO A 474 8.22 -26.66 -1.78
CA PRO A 474 8.52 -27.73 -2.74
C PRO A 474 7.77 -27.59 -4.07
N GLN A 475 6.63 -26.88 -4.11
CA GLN A 475 5.88 -26.69 -5.36
C GLN A 475 6.53 -25.65 -6.29
N TRP A 476 7.37 -24.77 -5.75
CA TRP A 476 8.05 -23.70 -6.48
C TRP A 476 9.46 -24.10 -6.94
N MET A 477 9.89 -25.31 -6.60
CA MET A 477 11.23 -25.81 -6.82
C MET A 477 11.24 -27.16 -7.54
N SER A 478 12.44 -27.56 -7.97
CA SER A 478 12.65 -28.91 -8.50
C SER A 478 12.80 -29.92 -7.35
N GLU A 479 12.40 -31.17 -7.56
CA GLU A 479 12.41 -32.21 -6.53
C GLU A 479 13.78 -32.36 -5.85
N GLY A 480 13.81 -32.44 -4.51
CA GLY A 480 15.02 -32.68 -3.73
C GLY A 480 15.81 -31.44 -3.28
N GLN A 481 15.35 -30.22 -3.58
CA GLN A 481 16.03 -28.97 -3.20
C GLN A 481 15.64 -28.40 -1.82
N THR A 482 14.61 -28.94 -1.17
CA THR A 482 14.13 -28.48 0.14
C THR A 482 13.94 -29.64 1.11
N GLU A 483 14.31 -29.41 2.37
CA GLU A 483 14.06 -30.29 3.51
C GLU A 483 12.89 -29.77 4.37
N ALA A 484 12.23 -28.69 3.93
CA ALA A 484 11.17 -28.03 4.69
C ALA A 484 9.93 -28.92 4.80
N SER A 485 9.45 -29.09 6.04
CA SER A 485 8.09 -29.61 6.28
C SER A 485 7.03 -28.56 5.93
N VAL A 486 5.77 -28.99 5.77
CA VAL A 486 4.61 -28.08 5.52
C VAL A 486 4.52 -26.96 6.58
N TYR A 487 4.87 -27.27 7.83
CA TYR A 487 4.90 -26.25 8.88
C TYR A 487 6.03 -25.23 8.69
N GLN A 488 7.19 -25.67 8.18
CA GLN A 488 8.41 -24.86 8.07
C GLN A 488 8.54 -24.08 6.75
N GLN A 489 7.93 -24.52 5.65
CA GLN A 489 7.99 -23.84 4.35
C GLN A 489 7.37 -22.43 4.41
N ALA A 490 7.72 -21.51 3.53
CA ALA A 490 6.94 -20.28 3.34
C ALA A 490 5.78 -20.50 2.35
N GLU A 491 4.66 -19.82 2.55
CA GLU A 491 3.50 -19.95 1.64
C GLU A 491 3.68 -19.06 0.40
N ASN A 492 3.14 -19.49 -0.74
CA ASN A 492 3.09 -18.76 -2.03
C ASN A 492 4.47 -18.33 -2.58
N GLY A 493 5.49 -19.20 -2.49
CA GLY A 493 6.82 -18.94 -3.08
C GLY A 493 7.58 -17.76 -2.46
N LYS A 494 7.22 -17.37 -1.23
CA LYS A 494 7.73 -16.14 -0.60
C LYS A 494 9.23 -16.16 -0.31
N THR A 495 9.80 -17.32 0.00
CA THR A 495 11.25 -17.45 0.23
C THR A 495 12.01 -17.23 -1.09
N GLU A 496 11.55 -17.84 -2.17
CA GLU A 496 12.18 -17.85 -3.49
C GLU A 496 12.10 -16.48 -4.16
N LEU A 497 10.91 -15.88 -4.18
CA LEU A 497 10.71 -14.53 -4.73
C LEU A 497 11.45 -13.47 -3.92
N SER A 498 11.50 -13.61 -2.59
CA SER A 498 12.27 -12.68 -1.74
C SER A 498 13.77 -12.78 -1.98
N LEU A 499 14.29 -14.00 -2.13
CA LEU A 499 15.70 -14.20 -2.48
C LEU A 499 16.03 -13.55 -3.82
N MET A 500 15.22 -13.81 -4.85
CA MET A 500 15.43 -13.24 -6.18
C MET A 500 15.41 -11.72 -6.14
N HIS A 501 14.39 -11.13 -5.49
CA HIS A 501 14.28 -9.69 -5.32
C HIS A 501 15.53 -9.11 -4.64
N PHE A 502 15.98 -9.73 -3.54
CA PHE A 502 17.13 -9.24 -2.79
C PHE A 502 18.43 -9.32 -3.58
N THR A 503 18.65 -10.40 -4.34
CA THR A 503 19.84 -10.57 -5.21
C THR A 503 19.86 -9.57 -6.35
N ILE A 504 18.73 -9.35 -7.04
CA ILE A 504 18.64 -8.39 -8.16
C ILE A 504 18.86 -6.97 -7.64
N LYS A 505 18.29 -6.62 -6.48
CA LYS A 505 18.41 -5.28 -5.90
C LYS A 505 19.80 -4.99 -5.35
N ASN A 506 20.47 -5.99 -4.79
CA ASN A 506 21.78 -5.85 -4.15
C ASN A 506 22.82 -6.75 -4.86
N PRO A 507 23.31 -6.39 -6.07
CA PRO A 507 24.16 -7.25 -6.89
C PRO A 507 25.57 -7.51 -6.30
N ARG A 508 26.01 -6.69 -5.34
CA ARG A 508 27.28 -6.89 -4.61
C ARG A 508 27.17 -7.96 -3.53
N TRP A 509 25.96 -8.27 -3.09
CA TRP A 509 25.75 -9.27 -2.06
C TRP A 509 25.97 -10.67 -2.63
N GLN A 510 26.80 -11.45 -1.95
CA GLN A 510 27.05 -12.84 -2.33
C GLN A 510 26.09 -13.76 -1.57
N PRO A 511 25.19 -14.46 -2.28
CA PRO A 511 24.27 -15.40 -1.65
C PRO A 511 25.03 -16.60 -1.05
N PRO A 512 24.50 -17.23 0.01
CA PRO A 512 25.01 -18.51 0.52
C PRO A 512 25.03 -19.59 -0.58
N GLN A 513 25.84 -20.64 -0.39
CA GLN A 513 26.04 -21.69 -1.41
C GLN A 513 24.73 -22.36 -1.86
N GLU A 514 23.80 -22.65 -0.94
CA GLU A 514 22.53 -23.29 -1.28
C GLU A 514 21.64 -22.36 -2.12
N SER A 515 21.56 -21.09 -1.71
CA SER A 515 20.83 -20.04 -2.44
C SER A 515 21.44 -19.77 -3.82
N SER A 516 22.77 -19.81 -3.95
CA SER A 516 23.45 -19.58 -5.22
C SER A 516 23.20 -20.71 -6.24
N VAL A 517 23.14 -21.97 -5.78
CA VAL A 517 22.77 -23.12 -6.62
C VAL A 517 21.35 -23.01 -7.15
N PHE A 518 20.39 -22.56 -6.33
CA PHE A 518 19.04 -22.32 -6.80
C PHE A 518 18.99 -21.23 -7.87
N ILE A 519 19.67 -20.10 -7.63
CA ILE A 519 19.70 -18.98 -8.57
C ILE A 519 20.35 -19.41 -9.89
N SER A 520 21.47 -20.16 -9.84
CA SER A 520 22.13 -20.65 -11.05
C SER A 520 21.27 -21.63 -11.83
N HIS A 521 20.60 -22.57 -11.14
CA HIS A 521 19.66 -23.50 -11.77
C HIS A 521 18.48 -22.77 -12.43
N LEU A 522 17.94 -21.75 -11.77
CA LEU A 522 16.85 -20.95 -12.32
C LEU A 522 17.31 -20.16 -13.56
N LYS A 523 18.50 -19.54 -13.52
CA LYS A 523 19.10 -18.88 -14.69
C LYS A 523 19.36 -19.84 -15.85
N GLU A 524 19.87 -21.03 -15.55
CA GLU A 524 20.09 -22.08 -16.56
C GLU A 524 18.77 -22.50 -17.19
N LYS A 525 17.72 -22.72 -16.39
CA LYS A 525 16.39 -23.06 -16.88
C LYS A 525 15.80 -21.95 -17.77
N VAL A 526 15.93 -20.70 -17.36
CA VAL A 526 15.55 -19.53 -18.18
C VAL A 526 16.29 -19.55 -19.51
N GLN A 527 17.59 -19.84 -19.51
CA GLN A 527 18.38 -19.91 -20.74
C GLN A 527 17.98 -21.08 -21.64
N GLN A 528 17.64 -22.23 -21.07
CA GLN A 528 17.14 -23.40 -21.80
C GLN A 528 15.78 -23.12 -22.44
N ASP A 529 14.84 -22.55 -21.68
CA ASP A 529 13.50 -22.20 -22.16
C ASP A 529 13.53 -21.06 -23.21
N ALA A 530 14.51 -20.15 -23.11
CA ALA A 530 14.74 -19.11 -24.10
C ALA A 530 15.19 -19.67 -25.47
N VAL A 531 15.94 -20.77 -25.50
CA VAL A 531 16.39 -21.42 -26.76
C VAL A 531 15.20 -22.05 -27.50
N GLY A 532 14.23 -22.57 -26.77
CA GLY A 532 12.96 -23.07 -27.33
C GLY A 532 11.92 -21.97 -27.59
N GLY A 533 12.20 -20.74 -27.15
CA GLY A 533 11.27 -19.62 -27.14
C GLY A 533 11.31 -18.74 -28.40
N PRO A 534 10.38 -17.78 -28.50
CA PRO A 534 10.36 -16.75 -29.55
C PRO A 534 11.59 -15.84 -29.44
N SER A 535 12.09 -15.30 -30.57
CA SER A 535 13.26 -14.41 -30.58
C SER A 535 12.99 -13.11 -29.82
N ALA A 536 13.84 -12.78 -28.84
CA ALA A 536 13.71 -11.56 -28.02
C ALA A 536 13.66 -10.27 -28.86
N GLN A 537 14.42 -10.20 -29.95
CA GLN A 537 14.42 -9.04 -30.85
C GLN A 537 13.06 -8.83 -31.55
N LEU A 538 12.35 -9.92 -31.86
CA LEU A 538 11.00 -9.87 -32.42
C LEU A 538 10.02 -9.30 -31.37
N LEU A 539 10.09 -9.78 -30.13
CA LEU A 539 9.21 -9.34 -29.04
C LEU A 539 9.35 -7.87 -28.72
N LEU A 540 10.60 -7.42 -28.61
CA LEU A 540 10.92 -6.02 -28.35
C LEU A 540 10.49 -5.09 -29.50
N SER A 541 10.40 -5.61 -30.74
CA SER A 541 9.91 -4.86 -31.90
C SER A 541 8.37 -4.79 -31.99
N GLU A 542 7.65 -5.80 -31.46
CA GLU A 542 6.17 -5.82 -31.40
C GLU A 542 5.63 -5.03 -30.18
N ALA A 543 6.47 -4.77 -29.18
CA ALA A 543 6.12 -4.07 -27.95
C ALA A 543 5.55 -2.64 -28.14
N PRO A 544 6.15 -1.75 -28.96
CA PRO A 544 5.69 -0.37 -29.11
C PRO A 544 4.28 -0.25 -29.68
N LEU A 545 3.89 -1.19 -30.57
CA LEU A 545 2.54 -1.26 -31.14
C LEU A 545 1.50 -1.64 -30.08
N CYS A 546 1.89 -2.43 -29.09
CA CYS A 546 1.03 -2.86 -27.98
C CYS A 546 0.99 -1.82 -26.85
N THR A 547 2.10 -1.12 -26.60
CA THR A 547 2.14 0.02 -25.67
C THR A 547 1.15 1.11 -26.10
N SER A 548 1.03 1.40 -27.40
CA SER A 548 0.00 2.32 -27.93
C SER A 548 -1.45 1.85 -27.76
N LEU A 549 -1.70 0.55 -27.58
CA LEU A 549 -3.05 0.01 -27.32
C LEU A 549 -3.40 0.01 -25.82
N LEU A 550 -2.40 0.05 -24.94
CA LEU A 550 -2.57 -0.09 -23.48
C LEU A 550 -2.26 1.20 -22.68
N SER A 551 -1.58 2.19 -23.28
CA SER A 551 -1.26 3.48 -22.64
C SER A 551 -1.78 4.69 -23.44
N SER A 552 -2.33 5.67 -22.71
CA SER A 552 -2.62 7.04 -23.19
C SER A 552 -1.50 8.03 -22.80
N GLU A 553 -0.36 7.53 -22.33
CA GLU A 553 0.81 8.34 -21.94
C GLU A 553 2.02 7.97 -22.79
N SER A 554 2.79 9.01 -23.13
CA SER A 554 3.86 9.06 -24.14
C SER A 554 4.91 7.96 -24.02
N ALA A 555 5.25 7.37 -25.16
CA ALA A 555 6.35 6.42 -25.34
C ALA A 555 7.70 7.03 -24.94
N THR A 556 8.18 6.74 -23.73
CA THR A 556 9.61 6.76 -23.43
C THR A 556 10.14 5.35 -23.68
N ALA A 557 11.21 5.24 -24.47
CA ALA A 557 11.92 3.98 -24.65
C ALA A 557 12.58 3.59 -23.31
N GLY A 558 11.93 2.72 -22.53
CA GLY A 558 12.33 2.38 -21.17
C GLY A 558 11.94 0.96 -20.73
N PRO A 559 12.21 0.58 -19.47
CA PRO A 559 11.98 -0.76 -18.91
C PRO A 559 10.52 -1.25 -19.02
N ASP A 560 9.55 -0.34 -19.08
CA ASP A 560 8.14 -0.68 -19.32
C ASP A 560 7.89 -1.35 -20.68
N ASN A 561 8.74 -1.07 -21.69
CA ASN A 561 8.66 -1.75 -22.98
C ASN A 561 9.11 -3.21 -22.89
N LEU A 562 10.01 -3.56 -21.97
CA LEU A 562 10.40 -4.96 -21.73
C LEU A 562 9.19 -5.75 -21.21
N LEU A 563 8.46 -5.18 -20.25
CA LEU A 563 7.24 -5.80 -19.71
C LEU A 563 6.11 -5.86 -20.73
N ALA A 564 5.88 -4.77 -21.47
CA ALA A 564 4.88 -4.72 -22.52
C ALA A 564 5.12 -5.79 -23.60
N SER A 565 6.38 -6.06 -23.95
CA SER A 565 6.76 -7.08 -24.94
C SER A 565 6.34 -8.50 -24.52
N VAL A 566 6.44 -8.81 -23.23
CA VAL A 566 6.11 -10.14 -22.68
C VAL A 566 4.60 -10.27 -22.45
N LEU A 567 3.97 -9.22 -21.94
CA LEU A 567 2.53 -9.22 -21.62
C LEU A 567 1.65 -9.19 -22.87
N ALA A 568 2.13 -8.64 -23.99
CA ALA A 568 1.38 -8.60 -25.25
C ALA A 568 1.50 -9.88 -26.10
N HIS A 569 2.54 -10.69 -25.87
CA HIS A 569 2.83 -11.86 -26.71
C HIS A 569 1.70 -12.92 -26.74
N PRO A 570 1.06 -13.31 -25.62
CA PRO A 570 -0.02 -14.30 -25.64
C PRO A 570 -1.22 -13.88 -26.50
N VAL A 571 -1.42 -12.57 -26.70
CA VAL A 571 -2.51 -12.01 -27.50
C VAL A 571 -2.19 -12.09 -28.98
N LEU A 572 -0.94 -11.82 -29.36
CA LEU A 572 -0.47 -11.85 -30.74
C LEU A 572 -0.41 -13.29 -31.31
N THR A 573 -0.31 -14.30 -30.45
CA THR A 573 -0.33 -15.72 -30.86
C THR A 573 -1.75 -16.32 -30.87
N SER A 574 -2.66 -15.82 -30.04
CA SER A 574 -4.06 -16.27 -29.99
C SER A 574 -4.99 -15.59 -31.01
N SER A 575 -4.65 -14.37 -31.46
CA SER A 575 -5.52 -13.56 -32.31
C SER A 575 -5.63 -13.97 -33.80
N GLY A 576 -4.93 -15.02 -34.25
CA GLY A 576 -5.14 -15.60 -35.59
C GLY A 576 -5.00 -14.60 -36.77
N LEU A 577 -4.36 -13.44 -36.57
CA LEU A 577 -4.17 -12.44 -37.62
C LEU A 577 -3.29 -13.03 -38.74
N PRO A 578 -3.76 -13.05 -40.00
CA PRO A 578 -3.02 -13.64 -41.11
C PRO A 578 -1.95 -12.66 -41.59
N GLY A 579 -0.87 -12.54 -40.82
CA GLY A 579 0.38 -11.92 -41.24
C GLY A 579 1.22 -12.92 -42.02
N ARG A 580 1.49 -12.60 -43.28
CA ARG A 580 2.30 -13.34 -44.25
C ARG A 580 3.66 -13.73 -43.60
N ASP A 581 3.89 -15.04 -43.45
CA ASP A 581 5.11 -15.72 -42.96
C ASP A 581 5.22 -16.16 -41.48
N ARG A 582 4.11 -16.58 -40.82
CA ARG A 582 4.15 -17.30 -39.52
C ARG A 582 3.97 -18.83 -39.63
N ARG A 583 4.76 -19.53 -40.46
CA ARG A 583 4.65 -21.02 -40.59
C ARG A 583 5.44 -21.86 -39.56
N PHE A 584 6.18 -21.25 -38.64
CA PHE A 584 6.97 -21.99 -37.63
C PHE A 584 7.12 -21.22 -36.31
N VAL A 585 6.00 -20.87 -35.65
CA VAL A 585 6.06 -20.40 -34.25
C VAL A 585 5.22 -21.36 -33.40
N PRO A 586 5.84 -22.19 -32.52
CA PRO A 586 5.06 -22.99 -31.58
C PRO A 586 4.24 -22.07 -30.66
N PRO A 587 3.11 -22.54 -30.09
CA PRO A 587 2.36 -21.75 -29.12
C PRO A 587 3.29 -21.37 -27.95
N SER A 588 3.73 -20.12 -27.91
CA SER A 588 4.63 -19.60 -26.88
C SER A 588 3.83 -19.15 -25.67
N THR A 589 4.20 -19.67 -24.49
CA THR A 589 3.70 -19.22 -23.19
C THR A 589 4.37 -17.90 -22.79
N ALA A 590 3.76 -17.14 -21.88
CA ALA A 590 4.39 -15.92 -21.37
C ALA A 590 5.73 -16.24 -20.67
N ALA A 591 5.92 -17.46 -20.16
CA ALA A 591 7.18 -17.99 -19.64
C ALA A 591 8.27 -18.01 -20.70
N SER A 592 7.99 -18.56 -21.90
CA SER A 592 8.96 -18.60 -22.98
C SER A 592 9.31 -17.21 -23.51
N ALA A 593 8.34 -16.29 -23.53
CA ALA A 593 8.56 -14.89 -23.89
C ALA A 593 9.40 -14.17 -22.83
N ALA A 594 9.07 -14.33 -21.55
CA ALA A 594 9.83 -13.80 -20.43
C ALA A 594 11.26 -14.35 -20.41
N ALA A 595 11.43 -15.65 -20.65
CA ALA A 595 12.71 -16.32 -20.70
C ALA A 595 13.61 -15.76 -21.81
N SER A 596 13.07 -15.57 -23.02
CA SER A 596 13.80 -14.94 -24.13
C SER A 596 14.25 -13.52 -23.81
N VAL A 597 13.40 -12.70 -23.18
CA VAL A 597 13.77 -11.33 -22.79
C VAL A 597 14.82 -11.35 -21.66
N LEU A 598 14.65 -12.20 -20.64
CA LEU A 598 15.62 -12.37 -19.56
C LEU A 598 16.99 -12.84 -20.07
N ALA A 599 17.03 -13.82 -20.97
CA ALA A 599 18.26 -14.30 -21.60
C ALA A 599 18.96 -13.21 -22.42
N SER A 600 18.19 -12.27 -23.00
CA SER A 600 18.77 -11.13 -23.72
C SER A 600 19.40 -10.11 -22.77
N LEU A 601 18.80 -9.88 -21.60
CA LEU A 601 19.32 -8.97 -20.57
C LEU A 601 20.65 -9.47 -20.01
N ASP A 602 20.76 -10.76 -19.71
CA ASP A 602 21.98 -11.39 -19.21
C ASP A 602 23.13 -11.30 -20.24
N ARG A 603 22.82 -11.39 -21.55
CA ARG A 603 23.81 -11.20 -22.63
C ARG A 603 24.26 -9.75 -22.78
N THR A 604 23.37 -8.77 -22.60
CA THR A 604 23.73 -7.34 -22.66
C THR A 604 24.47 -6.84 -21.41
N ALA A 605 24.27 -7.47 -20.25
CA ALA A 605 25.02 -7.17 -19.04
C ALA A 605 26.52 -7.53 -19.19
N VAL A 606 26.83 -8.54 -20.00
CA VAL A 606 28.21 -8.95 -20.30
C VAL A 606 28.91 -7.99 -21.28
N ASP A 607 28.19 -7.40 -22.25
CA ASP A 607 28.78 -6.46 -23.23
C ASP A 607 28.79 -4.99 -22.76
N SER A 608 27.87 -4.57 -21.88
CA SER A 608 27.84 -3.21 -21.32
C SER A 608 28.78 -3.01 -20.12
N MET A 609 29.38 -4.08 -19.58
CA MET A 609 30.31 -4.00 -18.44
C MET A 609 31.74 -3.55 -18.82
N TYR A 610 32.03 -3.31 -20.11
CA TYR A 610 33.38 -2.92 -20.54
C TYR A 610 33.50 -1.67 -21.43
N VAL A 611 32.40 -1.07 -21.91
CA VAL A 611 32.51 0.09 -22.82
C VAL A 611 31.37 1.08 -22.59
N SER A 612 31.48 1.93 -21.57
CA SER A 612 31.02 3.34 -21.58
C SER A 612 31.33 4.02 -20.24
N ASP A 613 32.60 3.95 -19.84
CA ASP A 613 33.16 4.75 -18.77
C ASP A 613 33.66 6.06 -19.41
N LEU A 614 32.75 6.99 -19.74
CA LEU A 614 33.06 8.40 -20.03
C LEU A 614 31.77 9.24 -20.20
N ARG A 615 31.45 9.99 -19.14
CA ARG A 615 30.69 11.26 -19.12
C ARG A 615 29.19 11.22 -19.47
N ILE A 616 28.38 10.59 -18.62
CA ILE A 616 27.01 11.06 -18.33
C ILE A 616 26.77 11.01 -16.81
N ARG A 617 26.23 12.11 -16.30
CA ARG A 617 25.96 12.48 -14.89
C ARG A 617 25.53 11.29 -14.01
N SER A 618 26.23 11.07 -12.90
CA SER A 618 26.12 9.91 -11.99
C SER A 618 24.77 9.71 -11.26
N GLN A 619 23.79 10.61 -11.44
CA GLN A 619 22.47 10.54 -10.80
C GLN A 619 21.41 9.85 -11.68
N THR A 620 21.57 9.90 -13.00
CA THR A 620 20.65 9.21 -13.93
C THR A 620 20.96 7.72 -14.05
N SER A 621 22.17 7.29 -13.71
CA SER A 621 22.54 5.86 -13.80
C SER A 621 21.90 5.03 -12.69
N SER A 622 21.95 5.46 -11.43
CA SER A 622 21.44 4.66 -10.29
C SER A 622 19.91 4.51 -10.30
N THR A 623 19.20 5.54 -10.74
CA THR A 623 17.74 5.50 -10.96
C THR A 623 17.37 4.53 -12.08
N LEU A 624 18.04 4.65 -13.25
CA LEU A 624 17.86 3.69 -14.35
C LEU A 624 18.18 2.25 -13.93
N HIS A 625 19.28 2.02 -13.20
CA HIS A 625 19.60 0.69 -12.67
C HIS A 625 18.48 0.13 -11.78
N SER A 626 17.87 0.96 -10.93
CA SER A 626 16.75 0.52 -10.09
C SER A 626 15.50 0.19 -10.91
N GLU A 627 15.26 0.89 -12.02
CA GLU A 627 14.14 0.60 -12.92
C GLU A 627 14.35 -0.70 -13.70
N PHE A 628 15.57 -0.92 -14.23
CA PHE A 628 15.94 -2.18 -14.87
C PHE A 628 15.85 -3.37 -13.89
N ALA A 629 16.36 -3.21 -12.66
CA ALA A 629 16.24 -4.20 -11.60
C ALA A 629 14.77 -4.54 -11.29
N SER A 630 13.88 -3.54 -11.28
CA SER A 630 12.45 -3.77 -11.10
C SER A 630 11.84 -4.56 -12.26
N ALA A 631 12.20 -4.23 -13.51
CA ALA A 631 11.68 -4.92 -14.69
C ALA A 631 12.19 -6.37 -14.76
N GLU A 632 13.46 -6.60 -14.45
CA GLU A 632 14.06 -7.93 -14.35
C GLU A 632 13.33 -8.79 -13.32
N MET A 633 13.08 -8.25 -12.11
CA MET A 633 12.33 -8.95 -11.08
C MET A 633 10.89 -9.24 -11.50
N SER A 634 10.24 -8.29 -12.18
CA SER A 634 8.87 -8.45 -12.68
C SER A 634 8.79 -9.59 -13.71
N LEU A 635 9.78 -9.70 -14.59
CA LEU A 635 9.91 -10.81 -15.56
C LEU A 635 10.16 -12.15 -14.87
N HIS A 636 11.04 -12.19 -13.86
CA HIS A 636 11.26 -13.38 -13.05
C HIS A 636 10.01 -13.81 -12.30
N ALA A 637 9.23 -12.88 -11.76
CA ALA A 637 7.97 -13.18 -11.09
C ALA A 637 6.97 -13.85 -12.06
N ILE A 638 6.75 -13.26 -13.24
CA ILE A 638 5.89 -13.86 -14.28
C ILE A 638 6.38 -15.27 -14.63
N TYR A 639 7.68 -15.42 -14.91
CA TYR A 639 8.27 -16.70 -15.30
C TYR A 639 8.11 -17.76 -14.22
N MET A 640 8.43 -17.45 -12.95
CA MET A 640 8.32 -18.40 -11.84
C MET A 640 6.88 -18.86 -11.61
N HIS A 641 5.91 -17.94 -11.67
CA HIS A 641 4.47 -18.28 -11.58
C HIS A 641 4.02 -19.19 -12.73
N GLU A 642 4.48 -18.94 -13.95
CA GLU A 642 4.14 -19.79 -15.09
C GLU A 642 4.75 -21.19 -15.00
N VAL A 643 6.01 -21.29 -14.61
CA VAL A 643 6.71 -22.57 -14.45
C VAL A 643 6.08 -23.40 -13.34
N HIS A 644 5.76 -22.78 -12.20
CA HIS A 644 5.06 -23.42 -11.09
C HIS A 644 3.70 -23.99 -11.51
N GLN A 645 2.97 -23.30 -12.39
CA GLN A 645 1.70 -23.79 -12.90
C GLN A 645 1.87 -25.01 -13.83
N GLN A 646 2.91 -24.99 -14.68
CA GLN A 646 3.19 -26.10 -15.60
C GLN A 646 3.55 -27.39 -14.85
N SER A 647 4.25 -27.29 -13.72
CA SER A 647 4.56 -28.46 -12.87
C SER A 647 3.34 -28.97 -12.10
N SER A 648 2.38 -28.09 -11.79
CA SER A 648 1.19 -28.42 -10.99
C SER A 648 0.04 -29.04 -11.80
N GLN A 649 0.03 -28.91 -13.13
CA GLN A 649 -0.94 -29.59 -13.99
C GLN A 649 -0.40 -30.96 -14.42
N PRO A 650 -1.07 -32.09 -14.09
CA PRO A 650 -0.70 -33.38 -14.67
C PRO A 650 -0.87 -33.30 -16.19
N GLN A 651 0.15 -33.73 -16.94
CA GLN A 651 0.11 -33.89 -18.39
C GLN A 651 -1.25 -34.45 -18.80
N ARG A 652 -2.14 -33.60 -19.33
CA ARG A 652 -3.25 -34.10 -20.14
C ARG A 652 -2.59 -34.70 -21.36
N SER A 653 -2.49 -36.03 -21.36
CA SER A 653 -2.13 -36.83 -22.53
C SER A 653 -2.86 -36.25 -23.74
N SER A 654 -2.09 -35.89 -24.76
CA SER A 654 -2.52 -35.52 -26.11
C SER A 654 -3.75 -36.36 -26.54
N GLY A 655 -4.94 -35.82 -26.27
CA GLY A 655 -6.22 -36.40 -26.64
C GLY A 655 -6.58 -35.84 -28.01
N GLN A 656 -6.28 -36.63 -29.04
CA GLN A 656 -6.98 -36.75 -30.31
C GLN A 656 -7.93 -35.59 -30.66
N TRP A 657 -7.48 -34.74 -31.59
CA TRP A 657 -8.29 -33.70 -32.24
C TRP A 657 -9.67 -34.23 -32.61
N GLN A 658 -10.71 -33.82 -31.87
CA GLN A 658 -12.08 -33.94 -32.32
C GLN A 658 -12.36 -32.78 -33.27
N ALA A 659 -12.73 -33.13 -34.50
CA ALA A 659 -13.03 -32.20 -35.58
C ALA A 659 -14.12 -31.18 -35.19
N PRO A 660 -14.08 -29.95 -35.73
CA PRO A 660 -15.11 -28.96 -35.46
C PRO A 660 -16.46 -29.43 -36.00
N VAL A 661 -17.46 -29.45 -35.13
CA VAL A 661 -18.87 -29.65 -35.49
C VAL A 661 -19.30 -28.48 -36.37
N PRO A 662 -19.83 -28.71 -37.59
CA PRO A 662 -20.25 -27.62 -38.46
C PRO A 662 -21.51 -26.96 -37.88
N MET A 663 -21.44 -25.63 -37.74
CA MET A 663 -22.57 -24.77 -37.38
C MET A 663 -23.64 -24.91 -38.47
N ARG A 664 -24.86 -25.30 -38.09
CA ARG A 664 -26.01 -25.36 -39.00
C ARG A 664 -26.49 -23.93 -39.27
N ASP A 665 -26.39 -23.52 -40.53
CA ASP A 665 -27.08 -22.36 -41.06
C ASP A 665 -28.59 -22.45 -40.80
N LEU A 666 -29.15 -21.43 -40.15
CA LEU A 666 -30.58 -21.17 -40.18
C LEU A 666 -30.80 -19.84 -40.87
N SER A 667 -30.94 -19.91 -42.19
CA SER A 667 -31.49 -18.83 -43.00
C SER A 667 -32.93 -19.16 -43.42
N SER A 668 -33.76 -18.12 -43.34
CA SER A 668 -34.88 -17.79 -44.23
C SER A 668 -36.34 -17.98 -43.75
N HIS A 669 -37.08 -16.87 -43.98
CA HIS A 669 -38.53 -16.65 -44.09
C HIS A 669 -39.32 -16.47 -42.78
N ALA A 670 -40.08 -15.39 -42.55
CA ALA A 670 -40.66 -14.30 -43.36
C ALA A 670 -41.03 -13.13 -42.39
N GLY A 671 -41.30 -11.87 -42.73
CA GLY A 671 -41.44 -11.11 -43.95
C GLY A 671 -42.20 -9.79 -43.64
N GLN A 672 -41.64 -8.66 -44.09
CA GLN A 672 -42.30 -7.46 -44.64
C GLN A 672 -42.96 -6.34 -43.79
N ARG A 673 -42.57 -5.11 -44.22
CA ARG A 673 -43.18 -3.73 -44.13
C ARG A 673 -42.78 -2.88 -42.91
N LEU A 674 -42.42 -1.58 -43.01
CA LEU A 674 -42.34 -0.59 -44.11
C LEU A 674 -41.54 0.66 -43.63
N ALA A 675 -40.77 1.29 -44.53
CA ALA A 675 -40.33 2.72 -44.58
C ALA A 675 -39.58 3.34 -43.36
N GLY A 676 -38.50 4.11 -43.46
CA GLY A 676 -37.85 4.83 -44.56
C GLY A 676 -37.52 6.26 -44.09
N ALA A 677 -36.24 6.60 -43.89
CA ALA A 677 -35.73 7.97 -43.89
C ALA A 677 -34.18 7.97 -43.90
N GLN A 678 -33.60 8.40 -45.02
CA GLN A 678 -32.22 8.87 -45.13
C GLN A 678 -32.14 10.32 -44.65
N LEU A 679 -31.04 10.75 -44.02
CA LEU A 679 -30.56 12.13 -44.03
C LEU A 679 -29.06 12.21 -43.73
N HIS A 680 -28.39 13.10 -44.47
CA HIS A 680 -26.96 13.36 -44.61
C HIS A 680 -26.21 13.78 -43.32
N PRO A 681 -24.86 13.64 -43.28
CA PRO A 681 -24.03 14.22 -42.23
C PRO A 681 -23.72 15.70 -42.51
N VAL A 682 -23.86 16.55 -41.50
CA VAL A 682 -23.43 17.95 -41.51
C VAL A 682 -22.16 18.09 -40.67
N HIS A 683 -21.11 18.59 -41.30
CA HIS A 683 -19.94 19.18 -40.64
C HIS A 683 -20.31 20.56 -40.06
N THR A 684 -19.97 20.82 -38.80
CA THR A 684 -19.31 22.06 -38.30
C THR A 684 -19.09 21.94 -36.79
N GLY A 685 -18.01 22.55 -36.29
CA GLY A 685 -17.91 22.94 -34.88
C GLY A 685 -16.64 22.52 -34.16
N SER A 686 -15.58 23.29 -34.35
CA SER A 686 -14.40 23.37 -33.49
C SER A 686 -14.75 23.44 -31.99
N ILE A 687 -14.26 22.49 -31.19
CA ILE A 687 -14.24 22.62 -29.73
C ILE A 687 -12.80 22.45 -29.26
N SER A 688 -12.37 23.50 -28.56
CA SER A 688 -11.09 23.71 -27.89
C SER A 688 -10.69 22.54 -26.97
N VAL A 689 -9.45 22.09 -27.15
CA VAL A 689 -8.73 21.19 -26.25
C VAL A 689 -8.52 21.88 -24.90
N PRO A 690 -8.96 21.31 -23.76
CA PRO A 690 -8.45 21.70 -22.46
C PRO A 690 -7.09 21.04 -22.26
N THR A 691 -6.09 21.87 -21.98
CA THR A 691 -4.76 21.50 -21.49
C THR A 691 -4.84 20.57 -20.28
N PRO A 692 -3.95 19.57 -20.15
CA PRO A 692 -3.91 18.72 -18.97
C PRO A 692 -3.31 19.50 -17.80
N LEU A 693 -4.17 19.85 -16.84
CA LEU A 693 -3.75 20.36 -15.53
C LEU A 693 -3.15 19.19 -14.73
N ARG A 694 -1.82 19.23 -14.65
CA ARG A 694 -0.93 18.65 -13.63
C ARG A 694 -1.68 18.18 -12.37
N GLY A 695 -2.04 16.90 -12.34
CA GLY A 695 -2.58 16.23 -11.17
C GLY A 695 -1.50 16.15 -10.10
N TRP A 696 -1.84 16.62 -8.90
CA TRP A 696 -1.00 16.62 -7.74
C TRP A 696 -0.79 15.18 -7.28
N THR A 697 0.47 14.76 -7.22
CA THR A 697 0.88 13.53 -6.53
C THR A 697 0.76 13.78 -5.02
N GLU A 698 -0.32 13.30 -4.42
CA GLU A 698 -0.46 13.18 -2.97
C GLU A 698 0.24 11.89 -2.50
N GLU A 699 1.55 11.99 -2.28
CA GLU A 699 2.30 11.12 -1.41
C GLU A 699 2.78 12.01 -0.25
N GLU A 700 2.52 11.63 1.02
CA GLU A 700 3.43 11.84 2.17
C GLU A 700 2.82 11.56 3.57
N GLU A 701 1.51 11.35 3.76
CA GLU A 701 0.96 11.37 5.15
C GLU A 701 1.01 10.04 5.95
N GLU A 702 1.56 8.94 5.43
CA GLU A 702 1.45 7.62 6.11
C GLU A 702 2.76 6.98 6.56
N GLU A 703 3.90 7.62 6.33
CA GLU A 703 5.21 7.02 6.63
C GLU A 703 5.73 7.31 8.04
N GLU A 704 5.14 8.26 8.79
CA GLU A 704 5.77 8.73 10.03
C GLU A 704 5.44 7.91 11.29
N GLU A 705 4.38 7.09 11.30
CA GLU A 705 4.15 6.16 12.41
C GLU A 705 5.22 5.04 12.50
N GLU A 706 5.90 4.71 11.38
CA GLU A 706 6.90 3.63 11.36
C GLU A 706 8.29 4.08 11.82
N GLU A 707 8.61 5.38 11.79
CA GLU A 707 9.89 5.90 12.29
C GLU A 707 9.92 6.09 13.81
N GLU A 708 8.76 6.16 14.46
CA GLU A 708 8.58 6.45 15.89
C GLU A 708 9.22 5.43 16.86
N ILE A 709 9.72 4.28 16.39
CA ILE A 709 10.22 3.17 17.23
C ILE A 709 11.76 3.14 17.33
N ASN A 710 12.49 3.90 16.49
CA ASN A 710 13.95 3.77 16.38
C ASN A 710 14.80 4.69 17.29
N SER A 711 14.23 5.63 18.04
CA SER A 711 14.99 6.59 18.87
C SER A 711 15.00 6.28 20.38
N GLY A 712 16.12 5.70 20.84
CA GLY A 712 16.90 6.12 22.02
C GLY A 712 16.40 6.07 23.48
N SER A 713 17.07 5.24 24.30
CA SER A 713 17.71 5.65 25.57
C SER A 713 18.97 4.79 25.77
N PRO A 714 20.13 5.34 26.21
CA PRO A 714 21.34 4.55 26.43
C PRO A 714 21.27 3.78 27.77
N PRO A 715 21.91 2.60 27.90
CA PRO A 715 22.02 1.91 29.17
C PRO A 715 22.96 2.67 30.11
N ARG A 716 22.49 2.95 31.34
CA ARG A 716 23.35 3.40 32.44
C ARG A 716 24.40 2.32 32.73
N GLN A 717 25.67 2.64 32.52
CA GLN A 717 26.77 1.85 33.07
C GLN A 717 26.76 2.00 34.61
N ASN A 718 26.45 0.91 35.31
CA ASN A 718 26.79 0.76 36.71
C ASN A 718 28.31 0.58 36.81
N VAL A 719 29.02 1.65 37.17
CA VAL A 719 30.39 1.54 37.66
C VAL A 719 30.29 1.08 39.11
N GLY A 720 30.50 -0.22 39.32
CA GLY A 720 30.78 -0.76 40.65
C GLY A 720 32.18 -0.32 41.08
N SER A 721 32.24 0.57 42.07
CA SER A 721 33.47 0.88 42.81
C SER A 721 33.90 -0.36 43.60
N SER A 722 35.00 -0.98 43.18
CA SER A 722 35.84 -1.79 44.05
C SER A 722 36.98 -0.89 44.51
N GLY A 723 36.95 -0.54 45.79
CA GLY A 723 37.83 0.40 46.47
C GLY A 723 37.17 0.87 47.74
#